data_AF-A0AAU5Z8A8-F1
#
_entry.id   AF-A0AAU5Z8A8-F1
#
_cell.length_a   1.000
_cell.length_b   1.000
_cell.length_c   1.000
_cell.angle_alpha   90.00
_cell.angle_beta   90.00
_cell.angle_gamma   90.00
#
_symmetry.space_group_name_H-M   'P 1'
#
loop_
_entity.id
_entity.type
_entity.pdbx_description
1 polymer ?
#
loop_
_entity_poly.entity_id
_entity_poly.type
_entity_poly.pdbx_seq_one_letter_code
_entity_poly.pdbx_strand_id
1 'polypeptide(L)'
;MAIEEYPSGTPFTGVVGRTTDESSPAWPAITRAKAGSPNVVFVVLDDTGFGHLGCYGSPIETPNFDALAAAGLRFTNMHTTALCSPSRSCIVTGRNHHSNGMAAITELATGFPGYNGVIPFENGMLSEMLVEQGYSTFMIGKWHLTPSNQETATGPYTRWPLGRGFERFYGFLGGDTSQWYPDLVYDNHQIEPPRTPEEGYHLTEDLVDRSIEFIADAKQIDPGKPFYLHLCFGATHAPHHVPKEWADKYAGAFDEGWDAYREKVFARQKELGIMPADAELSRHDPDVPDWPSQPPEARRLFSRMMEVFAGFLSHTDHHLGRLLDFLREQGELDNTIVMVISDNGASAEGGPTGTTNEAQFFNNAPESLEDSLKVIDEIGGPKHVNHYPWGWTWAGNTPFRRWKRETYRGGSCDPFILSWPAGVQAKGEIRHQYAHLIDMVPTVLDLLGTQPPPTIRGVTQSPLHGVSFAHALDDAAAPSKHHTQYFEMLGHRAIDHDGWRAVCPWPGPSFAEAGVGFGQPISAARLSQLDSAGWELYHVAEDPAETHNLAAGERDRLIALISTWYAEAGKHGVLPIDGSGLARLIADKPSIAPPRDQYTIWPNTQPVPFFAGPRVLNRPHSITAFVEIPDGGAEGVLLCQGTAAGGYSLYMKDQRLHYVHNYVGRSLFEVSSPDPVAPGEHKLRFEFEPTGKPDLPNGKGAPGHLQLYVDGNLVASADAAVTTPFVLNPGALTCGANPGSAVTPDYISPFKFTGTIHKAVIDLSGELIHDPELELRAHLARQ
;
A
#
# COMPACT_ATOMS: atom_id res chain seq x y z
N MET A 1 -29.78 19.36 39.44
CA MET A 1 -28.76 20.41 39.60
C MET A 1 -27.90 20.37 38.35
N ALA A 2 -27.59 21.50 37.73
CA ALA A 2 -26.63 21.51 36.62
C ALA A 2 -25.27 21.05 37.16
N ILE A 3 -24.56 20.22 36.40
CA ILE A 3 -23.20 19.79 36.75
C ILE A 3 -22.30 21.03 36.58
N GLU A 4 -21.53 21.37 37.61
CA GLU A 4 -20.51 22.41 37.49
C GLU A 4 -19.25 21.77 36.89
N GLU A 5 -18.77 22.34 35.77
CA GLU A 5 -17.56 21.91 35.10
C GLU A 5 -16.54 23.06 35.05
N TYR A 6 -15.24 22.72 35.07
CA TYR A 6 -14.15 23.68 34.90
C TYR A 6 -13.16 23.19 33.82
N PRO A 7 -12.54 24.07 33.01
CA PRO A 7 -11.64 23.65 31.95
C PRO A 7 -10.50 22.76 32.45
N SER A 8 -10.22 21.66 31.75
CA SER A 8 -9.10 20.78 32.10
C SER A 8 -7.77 21.56 32.13
N GLY A 9 -6.90 21.26 33.10
CA GLY A 9 -5.64 21.98 33.31
C GLY A 9 -5.77 23.34 34.02
N THR A 10 -6.98 23.77 34.39
CA THR A 10 -7.20 24.97 35.22
C THR A 10 -7.47 24.61 36.69
N PRO A 11 -7.33 25.57 37.63
CA PRO A 11 -7.65 25.31 39.04
C PRO A 11 -9.12 24.88 39.25
N PHE A 12 -9.34 24.00 40.23
CA PHE A 12 -10.66 23.57 40.66
C PHE A 12 -11.54 24.77 41.05
N THR A 13 -12.75 24.85 40.50
CA THR A 13 -13.68 25.98 40.74
C THR A 13 -14.65 25.75 41.88
N GLY A 14 -14.80 24.51 42.35
CA GLY A 14 -15.63 24.20 43.51
C GLY A 14 -15.00 24.65 44.82
N VAL A 15 -15.67 24.32 45.93
CA VAL A 15 -15.23 24.65 47.29
C VAL A 15 -14.77 23.38 48.00
N VAL A 16 -13.58 23.41 48.61
CA VAL A 16 -13.08 22.31 49.46
C VAL A 16 -13.13 22.75 50.92
N GLY A 17 -14.17 22.30 51.64
CA GLY A 17 -14.32 22.44 53.09
C GLY A 17 -13.68 21.29 53.87
N ARG A 18 -13.90 21.23 55.19
CA ARG A 18 -13.38 20.13 56.02
C ARG A 18 -14.18 18.85 55.86
N THR A 19 -15.44 18.98 55.47
CA THR A 19 -16.39 17.88 55.28
C THR A 19 -17.18 18.10 53.98
N THR A 20 -17.89 17.07 53.51
CA THR A 20 -18.64 17.13 52.25
C THR A 20 -19.80 18.12 52.29
N ASP A 21 -20.36 18.40 53.47
CA ASP A 21 -21.40 19.41 53.70
C ASP A 21 -20.87 20.86 53.68
N GLU A 22 -19.56 21.05 53.77
CA GLU A 22 -18.87 22.35 53.60
C GLU A 22 -18.24 22.51 52.20
N SER A 23 -18.40 21.52 51.31
CA SER A 23 -17.73 21.46 50.01
C SER A 23 -18.72 21.54 48.85
N SER A 24 -18.31 22.11 47.72
CA SER A 24 -19.03 22.00 46.45
C SER A 24 -18.16 21.32 45.40
N PRO A 25 -18.62 20.24 44.75
CA PRO A 25 -17.85 19.57 43.71
C PRO A 25 -17.97 20.31 42.37
N ALA A 26 -16.90 20.27 41.59
CA ALA A 26 -16.89 20.61 40.17
C ALA A 26 -16.11 19.52 39.42
N TRP A 27 -16.46 19.25 38.17
CA TRP A 27 -15.79 18.24 37.34
C TRP A 27 -14.86 18.91 36.32
N PRO A 28 -13.70 18.32 36.01
CA PRO A 28 -12.95 18.77 34.83
C PRO A 28 -13.82 18.57 33.59
N ALA A 29 -14.01 19.63 32.82
CA ALA A 29 -14.80 19.64 31.61
C ALA A 29 -14.20 18.67 30.59
N ILE A 30 -15.05 17.82 30.01
CA ILE A 30 -14.67 16.97 28.89
C ILE A 30 -14.60 17.85 27.64
N THR A 31 -13.57 17.65 26.82
CA THR A 31 -13.48 18.31 25.51
C THR A 31 -14.65 17.87 24.64
N ARG A 32 -15.46 18.83 24.19
CA ARG A 32 -16.61 18.60 23.31
C ARG A 32 -16.44 19.41 22.04
N ALA A 33 -16.80 18.82 20.91
CA ALA A 33 -16.82 19.53 19.63
C ALA A 33 -17.85 20.66 19.65
N LYS A 34 -17.64 21.64 18.78
CA LYS A 34 -18.63 22.69 18.54
C LYS A 34 -19.93 22.05 18.04
N ALA A 35 -21.06 22.46 18.61
CA ALA A 35 -22.36 21.94 18.19
C ALA A 35 -22.58 22.16 16.68
N GLY A 36 -23.02 21.11 15.98
CA GLY A 36 -23.25 21.13 14.53
C GLY A 36 -21.99 21.00 13.67
N SER A 37 -20.81 20.80 14.27
CA SER A 37 -19.59 20.44 13.54
C SER A 37 -19.84 19.27 12.59
N PRO A 38 -19.42 19.34 11.31
CA PRO A 38 -19.60 18.24 10.38
C PRO A 38 -18.67 17.07 10.72
N ASN A 39 -19.09 15.86 10.33
CA ASN A 39 -18.18 14.72 10.30
C ASN A 39 -17.20 14.89 9.12
N VAL A 40 -16.07 14.20 9.19
CA VAL A 40 -15.07 14.16 8.11
C VAL A 40 -14.85 12.71 7.71
N VAL A 41 -14.98 12.41 6.42
CA VAL A 41 -14.69 11.09 5.86
C VAL A 41 -13.71 11.26 4.73
N PHE A 42 -12.50 10.71 4.90
CA PHE A 42 -11.56 10.54 3.81
C PHE A 42 -11.69 9.11 3.28
N VAL A 43 -11.89 8.98 1.97
CA VAL A 43 -11.86 7.71 1.25
C VAL A 43 -10.63 7.73 0.35
N VAL A 44 -9.68 6.86 0.63
CA VAL A 44 -8.45 6.73 -0.16
C VAL A 44 -8.49 5.42 -0.93
N LEU A 45 -8.49 5.52 -2.25
CA LEU A 45 -8.29 4.42 -3.19
C LEU A 45 -6.79 4.21 -3.39
N ASP A 46 -6.41 2.97 -3.66
CA ASP A 46 -5.02 2.54 -3.86
C ASP A 46 -4.78 2.22 -5.34
N ASP A 47 -3.88 2.94 -6.01
CA ASP A 47 -3.54 2.75 -7.43
C ASP A 47 -4.71 2.90 -8.44
N THR A 48 -5.77 3.65 -8.11
CA THR A 48 -6.85 3.97 -9.06
C THR A 48 -6.47 5.14 -9.96
N GLY A 49 -6.10 4.86 -11.21
CA GLY A 49 -5.81 5.90 -12.21
C GLY A 49 -6.96 6.89 -12.51
N PHE A 50 -6.60 8.07 -13.01
CA PHE A 50 -7.51 9.19 -13.31
C PHE A 50 -8.73 8.81 -14.18
N GLY A 51 -8.52 7.92 -15.15
CA GLY A 51 -9.53 7.46 -16.11
C GLY A 51 -10.25 6.18 -15.70
N HIS A 52 -10.24 5.77 -14.43
CA HIS A 52 -10.89 4.54 -13.96
C HIS A 52 -12.27 4.74 -13.31
N LEU A 53 -12.65 5.96 -12.92
CA LEU A 53 -13.98 6.23 -12.37
C LEU A 53 -14.96 6.67 -13.48
N GLY A 54 -16.22 6.24 -13.38
CA GLY A 54 -17.30 6.60 -14.33
C GLY A 54 -17.48 8.11 -14.47
N CYS A 55 -17.47 8.83 -13.35
CA CYS A 55 -17.55 10.29 -13.29
C CYS A 55 -16.31 11.03 -13.84
N TYR A 56 -15.23 10.30 -14.17
CA TYR A 56 -14.04 10.74 -14.91
C TYR A 56 -13.94 10.12 -16.32
N GLY A 57 -15.01 9.49 -16.80
CA GLY A 57 -15.17 9.03 -18.18
C GLY A 57 -14.92 7.54 -18.42
N SER A 58 -14.62 6.77 -17.37
CA SER A 58 -14.44 5.32 -17.49
C SER A 58 -15.76 4.60 -17.85
N PRO A 59 -15.70 3.47 -18.59
CA PRO A 59 -16.84 2.55 -18.72
C PRO A 59 -17.03 1.63 -17.50
N ILE A 60 -16.12 1.63 -16.52
CA ILE A 60 -16.26 0.83 -15.29
C ILE A 60 -17.42 1.38 -14.45
N GLU A 61 -18.30 0.50 -13.99
CA GLU A 61 -19.48 0.85 -13.19
C GLU A 61 -19.07 1.25 -11.76
N THR A 62 -19.07 2.56 -11.48
CA THR A 62 -18.82 3.13 -10.15
C THR A 62 -19.97 4.04 -9.67
N PRO A 63 -21.21 3.52 -9.58
CA PRO A 63 -22.39 4.35 -9.35
C PRO A 63 -22.39 5.14 -8.03
N ASN A 64 -21.72 4.66 -6.97
CA ASN A 64 -21.68 5.37 -5.68
C ASN A 64 -20.67 6.52 -5.70
N PHE A 65 -19.50 6.34 -6.31
CA PHE A 65 -18.58 7.44 -6.62
C PHE A 65 -19.22 8.47 -7.54
N ASP A 66 -19.97 8.01 -8.55
CA ASP A 66 -20.68 8.89 -9.48
C ASP A 66 -21.78 9.70 -8.77
N ALA A 67 -22.51 9.07 -7.84
CA ALA A 67 -23.50 9.75 -7.01
C ALA A 67 -22.87 10.77 -6.06
N LEU A 68 -21.72 10.45 -5.44
CA LEU A 68 -20.96 11.41 -4.63
C LEU A 68 -20.51 12.61 -5.45
N ALA A 69 -19.98 12.38 -6.65
CA ALA A 69 -19.59 13.43 -7.58
C ALA A 69 -20.78 14.29 -8.02
N ALA A 70 -21.93 13.68 -8.30
CA ALA A 70 -23.15 14.38 -8.68
C ALA A 70 -23.74 15.22 -7.53
N ALA A 71 -23.58 14.77 -6.29
CA ALA A 71 -24.00 15.50 -5.09
C ALA A 71 -22.97 16.54 -4.62
N GLY A 72 -21.74 16.50 -5.16
CA GLY A 72 -20.62 17.34 -4.75
C GLY A 72 -19.87 17.95 -5.93
N LEU A 73 -18.54 17.89 -5.87
CA LEU A 73 -17.60 18.52 -6.80
C LEU A 73 -16.57 17.51 -7.28
N ARG A 74 -16.18 17.64 -8.56
CA ARG A 74 -15.02 16.92 -9.14
C ARG A 74 -13.88 17.90 -9.37
N PHE A 75 -12.67 17.52 -8.98
CA PHE A 75 -11.47 18.29 -9.30
C PHE A 75 -10.69 17.60 -10.42
N THR A 76 -10.31 18.35 -11.45
CA THR A 76 -9.58 17.81 -12.62
C THR A 76 -8.08 18.12 -12.58
N ASN A 77 -7.66 18.85 -11.55
CA ASN A 77 -6.29 19.33 -11.37
C ASN A 77 -5.85 19.12 -9.90
N MET A 78 -6.23 17.96 -9.34
CA MET A 78 -5.80 17.48 -8.04
C MET A 78 -4.59 16.58 -8.22
N HIS A 79 -3.51 16.90 -7.51
CA HIS A 79 -2.23 16.20 -7.63
C HIS A 79 -1.86 15.41 -6.38
N THR A 80 -1.16 14.30 -6.60
CA THR A 80 -0.53 13.44 -5.59
C THR A 80 0.98 13.37 -5.80
N THR A 81 1.70 12.63 -4.95
CA THR A 81 3.17 12.56 -5.05
C THR A 81 3.65 11.50 -6.04
N ALA A 82 2.76 10.68 -6.60
CA ALA A 82 3.02 9.49 -7.42
C ALA A 82 3.44 8.21 -6.70
N LEU A 83 3.27 8.11 -5.37
CA LEU A 83 3.47 6.85 -4.64
C LEU A 83 2.73 6.84 -3.30
N CYS A 84 2.30 5.66 -2.87
CA CYS A 84 1.38 5.44 -1.75
C CYS A 84 1.80 6.05 -0.40
N SER A 85 2.85 5.55 0.27
CA SER A 85 3.27 6.12 1.59
C SER A 85 3.57 7.62 1.52
N PRO A 86 4.30 8.12 0.49
CA PRO A 86 4.50 9.55 0.30
C PRO A 86 3.18 10.35 0.24
N SER A 87 2.22 9.94 -0.59
CA SER A 87 0.91 10.59 -0.70
C SER A 87 0.10 10.51 0.59
N ARG A 88 0.02 9.34 1.21
CA ARG A 88 -0.69 9.13 2.48
C ARG A 88 -0.13 10.02 3.58
N SER A 89 1.20 10.17 3.65
CA SER A 89 1.84 11.05 4.62
C SER A 89 1.38 12.50 4.47
N CYS A 90 1.19 12.96 3.24
CA CYS A 90 0.75 14.30 2.94
C CYS A 90 -0.74 14.50 3.23
N ILE A 91 -1.60 13.53 2.87
CA ILE A 91 -3.05 13.56 3.12
C ILE A 91 -3.37 13.76 4.61
N VAL A 92 -2.62 13.12 5.50
CA VAL A 92 -2.87 13.21 6.95
C VAL A 92 -2.15 14.36 7.63
N THR A 93 -1.10 14.95 7.03
CA THR A 93 -0.30 16.01 7.68
C THR A 93 -0.44 17.40 7.05
N GLY A 94 -0.90 17.51 5.81
CA GLY A 94 -0.90 18.76 5.05
C GLY A 94 0.49 19.29 4.71
N ARG A 95 1.50 18.41 4.65
CA ARG A 95 2.91 18.74 4.43
C ARG A 95 3.53 17.83 3.39
N ASN A 96 4.47 18.37 2.61
CA ASN A 96 5.22 17.63 1.59
C ASN A 96 5.93 16.37 2.15
N HIS A 97 5.95 15.32 1.34
CA HIS A 97 6.37 13.98 1.77
C HIS A 97 7.84 13.90 2.19
N HIS A 98 8.76 14.63 1.55
CA HIS A 98 10.15 14.73 2.03
C HIS A 98 10.24 15.40 3.40
N SER A 99 9.42 16.42 3.68
CA SER A 99 9.37 17.03 5.01
C SER A 99 8.82 16.07 6.07
N ASN A 100 8.09 15.03 5.64
CA ASN A 100 7.61 13.94 6.48
C ASN A 100 8.58 12.75 6.56
N GLY A 101 9.79 12.83 5.99
CA GLY A 101 10.71 11.69 5.96
C GLY A 101 10.33 10.59 4.95
N MET A 102 9.32 10.83 4.11
CA MET A 102 8.70 9.86 3.20
C MET A 102 9.06 10.16 1.74
N ALA A 103 10.34 10.22 1.39
CA ALA A 103 10.77 10.38 -0.01
C ALA A 103 10.36 9.21 -0.94
N ALA A 104 10.09 8.03 -0.36
CA ALA A 104 9.52 6.86 -1.03
C ALA A 104 8.74 6.04 0.01
N ILE A 105 8.34 4.81 -0.34
CA ILE A 105 7.77 3.86 0.61
C ILE A 105 8.78 3.48 1.72
N THR A 106 8.28 3.06 2.88
CA THR A 106 9.11 2.80 4.08
C THR A 106 10.10 1.66 3.86
N GLU A 107 9.80 0.72 2.97
CA GLU A 107 10.64 -0.39 2.52
C GLU A 107 11.88 0.09 1.75
N LEU A 108 11.79 1.26 1.11
CA LEU A 108 12.87 1.93 0.40
C LEU A 108 13.54 3.02 1.25
N ALA A 109 13.26 3.11 2.55
CA ALA A 109 13.85 4.14 3.40
C ALA A 109 15.40 4.08 3.40
N THR A 110 16.05 5.24 3.52
CA THR A 110 17.51 5.39 3.61
C THR A 110 17.89 6.31 4.78
N GLY A 111 19.18 6.39 5.10
CA GLY A 111 19.65 7.18 6.24
C GLY A 111 19.63 8.71 6.06
N PHE A 112 19.22 9.24 4.90
CA PHE A 112 19.22 10.68 4.65
C PHE A 112 18.01 11.38 5.30
N PRO A 113 18.16 12.65 5.75
CA PRO A 113 17.01 13.49 6.09
C PRO A 113 16.01 13.51 4.93
N GLY A 114 14.72 13.37 5.25
CA GLY A 114 13.65 13.28 4.24
C GLY A 114 13.41 11.90 3.63
N TYR A 115 14.32 10.94 3.81
CA TYR A 115 14.27 9.60 3.21
C TYR A 115 14.14 8.45 4.22
N ASN A 116 14.15 8.74 5.51
CA ASN A 116 14.28 7.72 6.56
C ASN A 116 13.00 6.94 6.90
N GLY A 117 11.88 7.25 6.26
CA GLY A 117 10.59 6.59 6.48
C GLY A 117 9.98 6.91 7.85
N VAL A 118 10.44 7.97 8.53
CA VAL A 118 10.02 8.33 9.89
C VAL A 118 9.37 9.71 9.89
N ILE A 119 8.04 9.74 10.02
CA ILE A 119 7.31 11.00 10.18
C ILE A 119 7.70 11.65 11.54
N PRO A 120 8.18 12.90 11.54
CA PRO A 120 8.51 13.64 12.75
C PRO A 120 7.24 14.03 13.53
N PHE A 121 7.33 14.16 14.86
CA PHE A 121 6.17 14.56 15.69
C PHE A 121 5.84 16.05 15.58
N GLU A 122 6.79 16.83 15.05
CA GLU A 122 6.63 18.21 14.62
C GLU A 122 5.65 18.31 13.44
N ASN A 123 5.42 17.22 12.71
CA ASN A 123 4.43 17.13 11.63
C ASN A 123 3.24 16.29 12.11
N GLY A 124 2.45 16.87 13.00
CA GLY A 124 1.22 16.27 13.53
C GLY A 124 0.17 16.04 12.45
N MET A 125 -0.64 15.01 12.68
CA MET A 125 -1.70 14.58 11.77
C MET A 125 -3.04 15.25 12.08
N LEU A 126 -3.93 15.31 11.09
CA LEU A 126 -5.30 15.80 11.24
C LEU A 126 -6.04 15.08 12.39
N SER A 127 -5.84 13.78 12.55
CA SER A 127 -6.37 12.99 13.68
C SER A 127 -5.95 13.58 15.04
N GLU A 128 -4.66 13.90 15.20
CA GLU A 128 -4.14 14.51 16.43
C GLU A 128 -4.75 15.90 16.68
N MET A 129 -4.99 16.67 15.61
CA MET A 129 -5.62 17.99 15.69
C MET A 129 -7.11 17.90 16.06
N LEU A 130 -7.84 16.93 15.50
CA LEU A 130 -9.30 16.80 15.69
C LEU A 130 -9.67 16.17 17.04
N VAL A 131 -8.82 15.31 17.62
CA VAL A 131 -9.02 14.82 19.00
C VAL A 131 -9.07 15.99 20.00
N GLU A 132 -8.20 17.00 19.83
CA GLU A 132 -8.23 18.22 20.67
C GLU A 132 -9.48 19.08 20.44
N GLN A 133 -10.21 18.85 19.34
CA GLN A 133 -11.50 19.48 19.03
C GLN A 133 -12.70 18.59 19.42
N GLY A 134 -12.48 17.47 20.14
CA GLY A 134 -13.55 16.61 20.63
C GLY A 134 -14.17 15.69 19.58
N TYR A 135 -13.48 15.42 18.47
CA TYR A 135 -13.88 14.40 17.49
C TYR A 135 -13.54 13.00 17.99
N SER A 136 -14.29 12.00 17.51
CA SER A 136 -13.78 10.64 17.48
C SER A 136 -13.02 10.36 16.18
N THR A 137 -11.89 9.66 16.26
CA THR A 137 -10.99 9.48 15.12
C THR A 137 -10.73 8.00 14.84
N PHE A 138 -11.00 7.57 13.61
CA PHE A 138 -10.92 6.17 13.19
C PHE A 138 -10.01 6.05 11.97
N MET A 139 -9.04 5.14 12.04
CA MET A 139 -8.26 4.70 10.88
C MET A 139 -8.75 3.32 10.46
N ILE A 140 -9.15 3.15 9.20
CA ILE A 140 -9.60 1.86 8.69
C ILE A 140 -8.87 1.54 7.39
N GLY A 141 -8.25 0.35 7.32
CA GLY A 141 -7.57 -0.20 6.15
C GLY A 141 -6.07 0.10 6.09
N LYS A 142 -5.53 0.37 4.90
CA LYS A 142 -4.09 0.48 4.64
C LYS A 142 -3.47 1.69 5.34
N TRP A 143 -2.50 1.46 6.23
CA TRP A 143 -1.75 2.51 6.89
C TRP A 143 -0.52 2.97 6.09
N HIS A 144 0.48 2.08 5.95
CA HIS A 144 1.72 2.30 5.19
C HIS A 144 2.58 3.51 5.59
N LEU A 145 2.46 3.99 6.84
CA LEU A 145 3.27 5.09 7.38
C LEU A 145 4.12 4.70 8.59
N THR A 146 4.06 3.44 9.01
CA THR A 146 4.94 2.89 10.03
C THR A 146 6.25 2.46 9.38
N PRO A 147 7.42 2.78 9.95
CA PRO A 147 8.68 2.23 9.47
C PRO A 147 8.60 0.70 9.42
N SER A 148 8.97 0.08 8.29
CA SER A 148 8.73 -1.38 8.06
C SER A 148 9.41 -2.29 9.08
N ASN A 149 10.50 -1.83 9.71
CA ASN A 149 11.19 -2.49 10.82
C ASN A 149 10.51 -2.31 12.19
N GLN A 150 9.45 -1.50 12.29
CA GLN A 150 8.69 -1.18 13.51
C GLN A 150 7.26 -1.73 13.52
N GLU A 151 6.87 -2.48 12.49
CA GLU A 151 5.57 -3.15 12.37
C GLU A 151 5.48 -4.43 13.21
N THR A 152 6.10 -4.43 14.40
CA THR A 152 6.27 -5.64 15.22
C THR A 152 5.54 -5.56 16.55
N ALA A 153 5.26 -6.73 17.13
CA ALA A 153 4.70 -6.90 18.47
C ALA A 153 5.52 -6.29 19.63
N THR A 154 6.78 -5.91 19.38
CA THR A 154 7.64 -5.28 20.39
C THR A 154 7.40 -3.77 20.47
N GLY A 155 6.77 -3.17 19.46
CA GLY A 155 6.74 -1.72 19.27
C GLY A 155 8.11 -1.15 18.82
N PRO A 156 8.29 0.18 18.83
CA PRO A 156 7.42 1.17 19.45
C PRO A 156 6.12 1.43 18.68
N TYR A 157 4.99 1.46 19.39
CA TYR A 157 3.67 1.77 18.82
C TYR A 157 3.42 3.26 18.57
N THR A 158 4.39 4.13 18.85
CA THR A 158 4.24 5.58 18.79
C THR A 158 3.99 6.13 17.38
N ARG A 159 4.28 5.33 16.34
CA ARG A 159 4.04 5.64 14.92
C ARG A 159 3.06 4.69 14.24
N TRP A 160 2.39 3.86 15.04
CA TRP A 160 1.18 3.17 14.60
C TRP A 160 0.00 4.16 14.66
N PRO A 161 -1.15 3.84 14.05
CA PRO A 161 -2.29 4.76 14.01
C PRO A 161 -2.70 5.31 15.38
N LEU A 162 -2.78 4.45 16.41
CA LEU A 162 -3.12 4.89 17.77
C LEU A 162 -2.06 5.80 18.42
N GLY A 163 -0.79 5.63 18.03
CA GLY A 163 0.28 6.54 18.42
C GLY A 163 0.12 7.93 17.81
N ARG A 164 -0.66 8.06 16.74
CA ARG A 164 -0.81 9.27 15.91
C ARG A 164 -2.25 9.79 15.87
N GLY A 165 -2.93 9.76 17.02
CA GLY A 165 -4.18 10.50 17.24
C GLY A 165 -5.43 9.83 16.70
N PHE A 166 -5.34 8.62 16.13
CA PHE A 166 -6.51 7.78 15.93
C PHE A 166 -6.89 7.11 17.26
N GLU A 167 -8.17 7.12 17.61
CA GLU A 167 -8.67 6.45 18.81
C GLU A 167 -8.91 4.96 18.58
N ARG A 168 -9.18 4.55 17.32
CA ARG A 168 -9.36 3.16 16.91
C ARG A 168 -8.69 2.89 15.56
N PHE A 169 -8.18 1.67 15.39
CA PHE A 169 -7.60 1.19 14.14
C PHE A 169 -8.10 -0.21 13.77
N TYR A 170 -8.42 -0.42 12.49
CA TYR A 170 -8.62 -1.75 11.93
C TYR A 170 -8.11 -1.79 10.50
N GLY A 171 -7.12 -2.61 10.20
CA GLY A 171 -6.57 -2.66 8.84
C GLY A 171 -5.21 -3.34 8.82
N PHE A 172 -4.29 -2.89 7.98
CA PHE A 172 -2.95 -3.47 7.87
C PHE A 172 -1.88 -2.37 7.80
N LEU A 173 -0.68 -2.67 8.30
CA LEU A 173 0.39 -1.68 8.43
C LEU A 173 1.22 -1.52 7.15
N GLY A 174 1.46 -2.63 6.43
CA GLY A 174 2.32 -2.68 5.26
C GLY A 174 1.73 -2.00 4.01
N GLY A 175 2.51 -2.05 2.92
CA GLY A 175 2.15 -1.43 1.64
C GLY A 175 1.12 -2.17 0.81
N ASP A 176 0.99 -3.47 1.00
CA ASP A 176 0.05 -4.34 0.30
C ASP A 176 -0.38 -5.48 1.23
N THR A 177 -1.47 -6.15 0.87
CA THR A 177 -1.89 -7.38 1.54
C THR A 177 -2.85 -8.18 0.65
N SER A 178 -3.03 -9.46 0.94
CA SER A 178 -4.06 -10.25 0.26
C SER A 178 -5.45 -9.77 0.67
N GLN A 179 -6.36 -9.62 -0.29
CA GLN A 179 -7.75 -9.27 0.04
C GLN A 179 -8.55 -10.47 0.61
N TRP A 180 -7.97 -11.67 0.52
CA TRP A 180 -8.50 -12.94 0.99
C TRP A 180 -7.89 -13.39 2.32
N TYR A 181 -6.58 -13.16 2.49
CA TYR A 181 -5.81 -13.52 3.69
C TYR A 181 -4.97 -12.33 4.20
N PRO A 182 -5.60 -11.24 4.65
CA PRO A 182 -4.90 -10.02 5.02
C PRO A 182 -4.14 -10.12 6.35
N ASP A 183 -3.03 -9.39 6.44
CA ASP A 183 -2.23 -9.22 7.66
C ASP A 183 -2.86 -8.16 8.59
N LEU A 184 -3.98 -8.52 9.22
CA LEU A 184 -4.82 -7.59 9.97
C LEU A 184 -4.24 -7.19 11.32
N VAL A 185 -4.49 -5.94 11.68
CA VAL A 185 -4.24 -5.31 12.98
C VAL A 185 -5.53 -4.66 13.45
N TYR A 186 -5.91 -5.00 14.68
CA TYR A 186 -6.94 -4.33 15.45
C TYR A 186 -6.26 -3.52 16.54
N ASP A 187 -6.37 -2.19 16.46
CA ASP A 187 -5.72 -1.24 17.36
C ASP A 187 -4.19 -1.37 17.33
N ASN A 188 -3.59 -2.10 18.28
CA ASN A 188 -2.15 -2.42 18.30
C ASN A 188 -1.88 -3.93 18.37
N HIS A 189 -2.88 -4.75 18.02
CA HIS A 189 -2.80 -6.21 18.09
C HIS A 189 -3.05 -6.81 16.71
N GLN A 190 -2.09 -7.59 16.20
CA GLN A 190 -2.34 -8.40 15.01
C GLN A 190 -3.41 -9.45 15.31
N ILE A 191 -4.29 -9.68 14.35
CA ILE A 191 -5.40 -10.64 14.44
C ILE A 191 -5.49 -11.47 13.15
N GLU A 192 -6.06 -12.67 13.25
CA GLU A 192 -6.46 -13.45 12.08
C GLU A 192 -7.73 -12.83 11.45
N PRO A 193 -7.94 -12.95 10.13
CA PRO A 193 -9.22 -12.61 9.51
C PRO A 193 -10.39 -13.34 10.17
N PRO A 194 -11.56 -12.69 10.33
CA PRO A 194 -12.70 -13.27 11.04
C PRO A 194 -13.36 -14.45 10.32
N ARG A 195 -13.10 -14.63 9.02
CA ARG A 195 -13.64 -15.68 8.15
C ARG A 195 -12.60 -16.09 7.11
N THR A 196 -12.71 -17.28 6.55
CA THR A 196 -11.91 -17.70 5.39
C THR A 196 -12.55 -17.26 4.07
N PRO A 197 -11.81 -17.27 2.93
CA PRO A 197 -12.40 -17.02 1.61
C PRO A 197 -13.55 -17.97 1.26
N GLU A 198 -13.48 -19.23 1.68
CA GLU A 198 -14.53 -20.23 1.49
C GLU A 198 -15.82 -19.91 2.28
N GLU A 199 -15.68 -19.15 3.38
CA GLU A 199 -16.78 -18.59 4.17
C GLU A 199 -17.25 -17.22 3.64
N GLY A 200 -16.76 -16.81 2.46
CA GLY A 200 -17.12 -15.56 1.79
C GLY A 200 -16.43 -14.33 2.37
N TYR A 201 -15.25 -14.47 2.97
CA TYR A 201 -14.47 -13.32 3.44
C TYR A 201 -13.90 -12.50 2.28
N HIS A 202 -13.94 -11.18 2.39
CA HIS A 202 -13.17 -10.26 1.55
C HIS A 202 -12.83 -8.99 2.35
N LEU A 203 -11.59 -8.51 2.26
CA LEU A 203 -11.12 -7.36 3.04
C LEU A 203 -11.95 -6.10 2.83
N THR A 204 -12.27 -5.71 1.60
CA THR A 204 -13.12 -4.54 1.31
C THR A 204 -14.46 -4.54 2.05
N GLU A 205 -15.13 -5.69 2.12
CA GLU A 205 -16.38 -5.84 2.87
C GLU A 205 -16.16 -5.60 4.35
N ASP A 206 -15.14 -6.25 4.93
CA ASP A 206 -14.81 -6.17 6.34
C ASP A 206 -14.39 -4.75 6.76
N LEU A 207 -13.57 -4.05 5.96
CA LEU A 207 -13.21 -2.65 6.24
C LEU A 207 -14.45 -1.75 6.33
N VAL A 208 -15.44 -1.96 5.46
CA VAL A 208 -16.70 -1.19 5.53
C VAL A 208 -17.54 -1.60 6.74
N ASP A 209 -17.63 -2.89 7.05
CA ASP A 209 -18.33 -3.37 8.25
C ASP A 209 -17.76 -2.74 9.53
N ARG A 210 -16.42 -2.69 9.64
CA ARG A 210 -15.71 -2.07 10.78
C ARG A 210 -15.89 -0.56 10.83
N SER A 211 -15.95 0.10 9.66
CA SER A 211 -16.24 1.53 9.59
C SER A 211 -17.64 1.84 10.13
N ILE A 212 -18.65 1.05 9.73
CA ILE A 212 -20.02 1.16 10.22
C ILE A 212 -20.07 0.87 11.72
N GLU A 213 -19.41 -0.18 12.19
CA GLU A 213 -19.34 -0.53 13.61
C GLU A 213 -18.76 0.60 14.45
N PHE A 214 -17.59 1.15 14.10
CA PHE A 214 -16.95 2.19 14.90
C PHE A 214 -17.77 3.49 14.93
N ILE A 215 -18.40 3.85 13.82
CA ILE A 215 -19.30 5.02 13.78
C ILE A 215 -20.54 4.75 14.63
N ALA A 216 -21.17 3.58 14.51
CA ALA A 216 -22.33 3.21 15.31
C ALA A 216 -22.00 3.21 16.81
N ASP A 217 -20.83 2.68 17.19
CA ASP A 217 -20.34 2.64 18.56
C ASP A 217 -20.20 4.04 19.18
N ALA A 218 -19.71 5.00 18.41
CA ALA A 218 -19.62 6.39 18.86
C ALA A 218 -21.00 7.05 18.93
N LYS A 219 -21.82 6.91 17.88
CA LYS A 219 -23.11 7.58 17.75
C LYS A 219 -24.17 7.05 18.72
N GLN A 220 -24.11 5.78 19.14
CA GLN A 220 -25.04 5.24 20.14
C GLN A 220 -24.86 5.88 21.53
N ILE A 221 -23.63 6.31 21.86
CA ILE A 221 -23.31 6.94 23.16
C ILE A 221 -23.50 8.46 23.10
N ASP A 222 -22.97 9.10 22.06
CA ASP A 222 -23.10 10.54 21.83
C ASP A 222 -23.42 10.83 20.35
N PRO A 223 -24.72 10.88 19.99
CA PRO A 223 -25.14 11.18 18.62
C PRO A 223 -24.64 12.55 18.13
N GLY A 224 -24.40 13.49 19.05
CA GLY A 224 -23.95 14.86 18.73
C GLY A 224 -22.45 14.99 18.53
N LYS A 225 -21.65 13.96 18.90
CA LYS A 225 -20.20 13.98 18.71
C LYS A 225 -19.86 13.71 17.23
N PRO A 226 -19.07 14.56 16.57
CA PRO A 226 -18.64 14.31 15.20
C PRO A 226 -17.49 13.29 15.17
N PHE A 227 -17.28 12.68 14.01
CA PHE A 227 -16.17 11.76 13.78
C PHE A 227 -15.32 12.15 12.58
N TYR A 228 -14.07 11.70 12.60
CA TYR A 228 -13.16 11.64 11.45
C TYR A 228 -12.87 10.18 11.13
N LEU A 229 -13.35 9.71 9.98
CA LEU A 229 -13.01 8.40 9.44
C LEU A 229 -11.98 8.57 8.32
N HIS A 230 -10.81 7.97 8.49
CA HIS A 230 -9.81 7.81 7.44
C HIS A 230 -9.91 6.37 6.91
N LEU A 231 -10.72 6.18 5.87
CA LEU A 231 -10.95 4.90 5.21
C LEU A 231 -10.02 4.76 4.01
N CYS A 232 -9.04 3.88 4.15
CA CYS A 232 -8.00 3.61 3.17
C CYS A 232 -8.15 2.19 2.65
N PHE A 233 -8.77 2.00 1.50
CA PHE A 233 -8.91 0.66 0.93
C PHE A 233 -7.53 0.06 0.56
N GLY A 234 -7.44 -1.27 0.58
CA GLY A 234 -6.40 -1.98 -0.16
C GLY A 234 -6.73 -2.08 -1.66
N ALA A 235 -7.99 -1.84 -2.02
CA ALA A 235 -8.43 -1.72 -3.40
C ALA A 235 -8.02 -0.36 -3.99
N THR A 236 -7.59 -0.29 -5.24
CA THR A 236 -7.49 -1.36 -6.25
C THR A 236 -6.04 -1.83 -6.46
N HIS A 237 -5.19 -1.76 -5.44
CA HIS A 237 -3.80 -2.24 -5.51
C HIS A 237 -3.76 -3.74 -5.80
N ALA A 238 -2.63 -4.20 -6.33
CA ALA A 238 -2.37 -5.62 -6.42
C ALA A 238 -2.21 -6.27 -5.02
N PRO A 239 -2.51 -7.56 -4.88
CA PRO A 239 -3.09 -8.42 -5.89
C PRO A 239 -4.54 -8.03 -6.22
N HIS A 240 -4.88 -7.96 -7.52
CA HIS A 240 -6.24 -7.68 -7.94
C HIS A 240 -7.13 -8.89 -7.61
N HIS A 241 -7.82 -8.80 -6.48
CA HIS A 241 -8.61 -9.86 -5.87
C HIS A 241 -10.06 -9.44 -5.77
N VAL A 242 -10.96 -10.28 -6.27
CA VAL A 242 -12.40 -9.99 -6.23
C VAL A 242 -13.19 -11.28 -6.42
N PRO A 243 -14.37 -11.44 -5.79
CA PRO A 243 -15.23 -12.59 -6.09
C PRO A 243 -15.54 -12.68 -7.59
N LYS A 244 -15.57 -13.90 -8.10
CA LYS A 244 -15.61 -14.20 -9.55
C LYS A 244 -16.78 -13.51 -10.25
N GLU A 245 -17.93 -13.44 -9.62
CA GLU A 245 -19.14 -12.83 -10.17
C GLU A 245 -18.98 -11.32 -10.46
N TRP A 246 -18.06 -10.62 -9.80
CA TRP A 246 -17.79 -9.21 -10.08
C TRP A 246 -16.89 -9.04 -11.29
N ALA A 247 -15.86 -9.87 -11.43
CA ALA A 247 -15.02 -9.89 -12.63
C ALA A 247 -15.83 -10.31 -13.86
N ASP A 248 -16.69 -11.32 -13.72
CA ASP A 248 -17.47 -11.89 -14.83
C ASP A 248 -18.55 -10.92 -15.37
N LYS A 249 -18.94 -9.87 -14.64
CA LYS A 249 -19.78 -8.77 -15.18
C LYS A 249 -19.12 -8.07 -16.37
N TYR A 250 -17.79 -8.08 -16.42
CA TYR A 250 -17.00 -7.40 -17.43
C TYR A 250 -16.54 -8.31 -18.57
N ALA A 251 -16.99 -9.57 -18.62
CA ALA A 251 -16.58 -10.52 -19.65
C ALA A 251 -16.70 -9.94 -21.08
N GLY A 252 -15.56 -9.76 -21.75
CA GLY A 252 -15.46 -9.20 -23.10
C GLY A 252 -15.57 -7.67 -23.20
N ALA A 253 -15.79 -6.95 -22.09
CA ALA A 253 -15.90 -5.48 -22.08
C ALA A 253 -14.60 -4.77 -22.48
N PHE A 254 -13.46 -5.47 -22.42
CA PHE A 254 -12.13 -4.93 -22.65
C PHE A 254 -11.41 -5.53 -23.88
N ASP A 255 -12.11 -6.29 -24.72
CA ASP A 255 -11.52 -6.99 -25.87
C ASP A 255 -11.02 -6.06 -26.99
N GLU A 256 -11.53 -4.83 -27.04
CA GLU A 256 -11.04 -3.79 -27.95
C GLU A 256 -9.66 -3.23 -27.53
N GLY A 257 -9.23 -3.48 -26.29
CA GLY A 257 -7.89 -3.18 -25.81
C GLY A 257 -7.67 -1.77 -25.25
N TRP A 258 -6.45 -1.55 -24.74
CA TRP A 258 -6.05 -0.32 -24.08
C TRP A 258 -6.06 0.91 -25.00
N ASP A 259 -5.75 0.75 -26.29
CA ASP A 259 -5.78 1.86 -27.27
C ASP A 259 -7.21 2.41 -27.43
N ALA A 260 -8.17 1.52 -27.71
CA ALA A 260 -9.57 1.88 -27.87
C ALA A 260 -10.17 2.39 -26.55
N TYR A 261 -9.76 1.82 -25.41
CA TYR A 261 -10.16 2.33 -24.10
C TYR A 261 -9.76 3.79 -23.93
N ARG A 262 -8.50 4.15 -24.21
CA ARG A 262 -8.00 5.53 -24.07
C ARG A 262 -8.78 6.51 -24.95
N GLU A 263 -9.06 6.14 -26.20
CA GLU A 263 -9.83 6.98 -27.11
C GLU A 263 -11.26 7.22 -26.59
N LYS A 264 -11.93 6.16 -26.11
CA LYS A 264 -13.30 6.24 -25.57
C LYS A 264 -13.36 7.06 -24.28
N VAL A 265 -12.46 6.80 -23.33
CA VAL A 265 -12.40 7.55 -22.06
C VAL A 265 -12.06 9.01 -22.31
N PHE A 266 -11.13 9.31 -23.21
CA PHE A 266 -10.79 10.69 -23.52
C PHE A 266 -11.94 11.44 -24.20
N ALA A 267 -12.62 10.81 -25.17
CA ALA A 267 -13.82 11.37 -25.77
C ALA A 267 -14.89 11.67 -24.70
N ARG A 268 -15.10 10.74 -23.76
CA ARG A 268 -16.03 10.92 -22.66
C ARG A 268 -15.60 12.03 -21.69
N GLN A 269 -14.32 12.15 -21.38
CA GLN A 269 -13.79 13.24 -20.55
C GLN A 269 -14.06 14.62 -21.17
N LYS A 270 -13.98 14.73 -22.50
CA LYS A 270 -14.33 15.97 -23.22
C LYS A 270 -15.83 16.26 -23.16
N GLU A 271 -16.67 15.24 -23.33
CA GLU A 271 -18.13 15.38 -23.16
C GLU A 271 -18.53 15.80 -21.75
N LEU A 272 -17.83 15.29 -20.73
CA LEU A 272 -18.09 15.59 -19.32
C LEU A 272 -17.52 16.95 -18.88
N GLY A 273 -16.70 17.62 -19.70
CA GLY A 273 -15.99 18.84 -19.32
C GLY A 273 -14.81 18.61 -18.37
N ILE A 274 -14.37 17.36 -18.20
CA ILE A 274 -13.16 17.02 -17.43
C ILE A 274 -11.91 17.50 -18.18
N MET A 275 -11.94 17.40 -19.52
CA MET A 275 -10.91 17.90 -20.42
C MET A 275 -11.50 18.95 -21.37
N PRO A 276 -10.72 19.97 -21.78
CA PRO A 276 -11.13 20.94 -22.80
C PRO A 276 -11.56 20.28 -24.12
N ALA A 277 -12.48 20.92 -24.84
CA ALA A 277 -13.02 20.39 -26.10
C ALA A 277 -11.98 20.30 -27.23
N ASP A 278 -10.92 21.09 -27.15
CA ASP A 278 -9.78 21.12 -28.06
C ASP A 278 -8.55 20.38 -27.50
N ALA A 279 -8.62 19.82 -26.29
CA ALA A 279 -7.53 19.04 -25.73
C ALA A 279 -7.17 17.86 -26.63
N GLU A 280 -5.87 17.55 -26.65
CA GLU A 280 -5.29 16.42 -27.36
C GLU A 280 -4.96 15.29 -26.39
N LEU A 281 -5.11 14.04 -26.86
CA LEU A 281 -4.71 12.88 -26.08
C LEU A 281 -3.19 12.74 -26.11
N SER A 282 -2.56 12.41 -24.98
CA SER A 282 -1.12 12.19 -24.97
C SER A 282 -0.72 11.08 -25.95
N ARG A 283 0.47 11.20 -26.54
CA ARG A 283 1.03 10.20 -27.46
C ARG A 283 1.00 8.78 -26.90
N HIS A 284 1.05 7.80 -27.79
CA HIS A 284 1.27 6.39 -27.41
C HIS A 284 2.57 6.26 -26.60
N ASP A 285 2.52 5.54 -25.48
CA ASP A 285 3.71 5.31 -24.66
C ASP A 285 4.67 4.33 -25.36
N PRO A 286 5.97 4.66 -25.52
CA PRO A 286 6.92 3.76 -26.19
C PRO A 286 7.19 2.43 -25.47
N ASP A 287 6.90 2.32 -24.18
CA ASP A 287 7.05 1.07 -23.41
C ASP A 287 5.82 0.16 -23.52
N VAL A 288 4.71 0.68 -24.06
CA VAL A 288 3.47 -0.08 -24.27
C VAL A 288 3.44 -0.58 -25.72
N PRO A 289 3.16 -1.87 -25.96
CA PRO A 289 2.90 -2.35 -27.32
C PRO A 289 1.52 -1.93 -27.84
N ASP A 290 1.37 -1.72 -29.15
CA ASP A 290 0.04 -1.53 -29.76
C ASP A 290 -0.84 -2.77 -29.52
N TRP A 291 -2.10 -2.62 -29.11
CA TRP A 291 -3.01 -3.75 -28.86
C TRP A 291 -3.17 -4.70 -30.06
N PRO A 292 -3.31 -4.22 -31.32
CA PRO A 292 -3.42 -5.11 -32.48
C PRO A 292 -2.16 -5.95 -32.72
N SER A 293 -0.99 -5.53 -32.22
CA SER A 293 0.27 -6.28 -32.34
C SER A 293 0.33 -7.51 -31.44
N GLN A 294 -0.51 -7.56 -30.40
CA GLN A 294 -0.51 -8.66 -29.43
C GLN A 294 -1.11 -9.94 -30.02
N PRO A 295 -0.56 -11.13 -29.72
CA PRO A 295 -1.18 -12.40 -30.11
C PRO A 295 -2.62 -12.54 -29.55
N PRO A 296 -3.53 -13.25 -30.23
CA PRO A 296 -4.90 -13.46 -29.75
C PRO A 296 -4.99 -14.02 -28.33
N GLU A 297 -4.10 -14.93 -27.97
CA GLU A 297 -4.05 -15.52 -26.62
C GLU A 297 -3.59 -14.51 -25.56
N ALA A 298 -2.62 -13.65 -25.89
CA ALA A 298 -2.18 -12.57 -25.03
C ALA A 298 -3.31 -11.56 -24.79
N ARG A 299 -4.02 -11.16 -25.86
CA ARG A 299 -5.19 -10.28 -25.74
C ARG A 299 -6.25 -10.86 -24.82
N ARG A 300 -6.57 -12.17 -24.94
CA ARG A 300 -7.51 -12.85 -24.04
C ARG A 300 -7.08 -12.76 -22.58
N LEU A 301 -5.81 -13.03 -22.28
CA LEU A 301 -5.27 -12.92 -20.92
C LEU A 301 -5.36 -11.48 -20.39
N PHE A 302 -4.93 -10.51 -21.21
CA PHE A 302 -4.87 -9.12 -20.80
C PHE A 302 -6.27 -8.52 -20.61
N SER A 303 -7.25 -8.88 -21.45
CA SER A 303 -8.67 -8.56 -21.22
C SER A 303 -9.11 -9.09 -19.86
N ARG A 304 -8.87 -10.39 -19.58
CA ARG A 304 -9.28 -11.00 -18.31
C ARG A 304 -8.67 -10.31 -17.09
N MET A 305 -7.40 -9.93 -17.16
CA MET A 305 -6.76 -9.18 -16.06
C MET A 305 -7.42 -7.82 -15.82
N MET A 306 -7.88 -7.14 -16.86
CA MET A 306 -8.63 -5.88 -16.75
C MET A 306 -10.06 -6.08 -16.25
N GLU A 307 -10.73 -7.16 -16.66
CA GLU A 307 -12.06 -7.54 -16.12
C GLU A 307 -12.03 -7.74 -14.61
N VAL A 308 -10.97 -8.40 -14.11
CA VAL A 308 -10.75 -8.59 -12.67
C VAL A 308 -10.52 -7.26 -11.97
N PHE A 309 -9.70 -6.36 -12.54
CA PHE A 309 -9.50 -5.02 -12.00
C PHE A 309 -10.81 -4.21 -11.95
N ALA A 310 -11.57 -4.19 -13.04
CA ALA A 310 -12.85 -3.48 -13.13
C ALA A 310 -13.90 -4.04 -12.15
N GLY A 311 -13.95 -5.37 -12.03
CA GLY A 311 -14.75 -6.06 -11.02
C GLY A 311 -14.37 -5.64 -9.60
N PHE A 312 -13.06 -5.56 -9.30
CA PHE A 312 -12.56 -5.17 -7.99
C PHE A 312 -12.89 -3.71 -7.63
N LEU A 313 -12.77 -2.80 -8.60
CA LEU A 313 -13.19 -1.40 -8.42
C LEU A 313 -14.70 -1.27 -8.19
N SER A 314 -15.51 -1.99 -8.97
CA SER A 314 -16.98 -2.00 -8.83
C SER A 314 -17.45 -2.60 -7.51
N HIS A 315 -16.77 -3.64 -7.04
CA HIS A 315 -16.99 -4.23 -5.73
C HIS A 315 -16.68 -3.22 -4.61
N THR A 316 -15.58 -2.48 -4.75
CA THR A 316 -15.19 -1.43 -3.80
C THR A 316 -16.19 -0.28 -3.77
N ASP A 317 -16.66 0.18 -4.94
CA ASP A 317 -17.74 1.15 -5.06
C ASP A 317 -19.02 0.67 -4.37
N HIS A 318 -19.42 -0.59 -4.59
CA HIS A 318 -20.60 -1.17 -3.96
C HIS A 318 -20.53 -1.15 -2.43
N HIS A 319 -19.39 -1.55 -1.86
CA HIS A 319 -19.21 -1.53 -0.41
C HIS A 319 -19.10 -0.11 0.14
N LEU A 320 -18.48 0.84 -0.57
CA LEU A 320 -18.57 2.25 -0.19
C LEU A 320 -20.03 2.71 -0.14
N GLY A 321 -20.86 2.30 -1.10
CA GLY A 321 -22.30 2.53 -1.11
C GLY A 321 -22.97 2.13 0.21
N ARG A 322 -22.62 0.96 0.77
CA ARG A 322 -23.15 0.50 2.07
C ARG A 322 -22.82 1.46 3.22
N LEU A 323 -21.60 2.02 3.26
CA LEU A 323 -21.23 3.03 4.25
C LEU A 323 -22.03 4.33 4.06
N LEU A 324 -22.15 4.81 2.82
CA LEU A 324 -22.90 6.03 2.51
C LEU A 324 -24.39 5.87 2.83
N ASP A 325 -24.96 4.70 2.56
CA ASP A 325 -26.34 4.35 2.89
C ASP A 325 -26.56 4.36 4.41
N PHE A 326 -25.65 3.74 5.17
CA PHE A 326 -25.69 3.81 6.64
C PHE A 326 -25.65 5.25 7.15
N LEU A 327 -24.73 6.09 6.65
CA LEU A 327 -24.66 7.50 7.03
C LEU A 327 -25.94 8.26 6.69
N ARG A 328 -26.59 7.92 5.57
CA ARG A 328 -27.87 8.53 5.16
C ARG A 328 -29.01 8.10 6.08
N GLU A 329 -29.07 6.82 6.45
CA GLU A 329 -30.08 6.29 7.37
C GLU A 329 -29.95 6.89 8.78
N GLN A 330 -28.73 7.18 9.24
CA GLN A 330 -28.49 7.88 10.50
C GLN A 330 -28.72 9.40 10.42
N GLY A 331 -28.99 9.95 9.23
CA GLY A 331 -29.13 11.40 9.02
C GLY A 331 -27.82 12.18 9.11
N GLU A 332 -26.67 11.50 8.99
CA GLU A 332 -25.33 12.06 9.15
C GLU A 332 -24.71 12.49 7.81
N LEU A 333 -25.11 11.88 6.68
CA LEU A 333 -24.47 12.08 5.38
C LEU A 333 -24.47 13.55 4.92
N ASP A 334 -25.58 14.27 5.09
CA ASP A 334 -25.70 15.66 4.62
C ASP A 334 -24.71 16.60 5.32
N ASN A 335 -24.44 16.36 6.61
CA ASN A 335 -23.46 17.12 7.40
C ASN A 335 -22.12 16.37 7.54
N THR A 336 -21.72 15.63 6.52
CA THR A 336 -20.42 14.98 6.44
C THR A 336 -19.64 15.52 5.24
N ILE A 337 -18.40 15.95 5.50
CA ILE A 337 -17.43 16.28 4.45
C ILE A 337 -16.81 14.96 3.98
N VAL A 338 -17.18 14.51 2.78
CA VAL A 338 -16.59 13.32 2.15
C VAL A 338 -15.56 13.77 1.12
N MET A 339 -14.30 13.37 1.27
CA MET A 339 -13.25 13.57 0.28
C MET A 339 -12.76 12.20 -0.22
N VAL A 340 -12.93 11.94 -1.51
CA VAL A 340 -12.44 10.72 -2.18
C VAL A 340 -11.20 11.08 -3.00
N ILE A 341 -10.13 10.30 -2.88
CA ILE A 341 -8.89 10.48 -3.64
C ILE A 341 -8.24 9.13 -3.96
N SER A 342 -7.58 8.97 -5.11
CA SER A 342 -6.58 7.90 -5.31
C SER A 342 -5.22 8.38 -4.79
N ASP A 343 -4.48 7.54 -4.07
CA ASP A 343 -3.18 7.95 -3.52
C ASP A 343 -2.09 8.15 -4.58
N ASN A 344 -2.25 7.59 -5.78
CA ASN A 344 -1.43 7.83 -6.95
C ASN A 344 -2.10 7.28 -8.22
N GLY A 345 -1.47 7.54 -9.37
CA GLY A 345 -1.89 6.96 -10.64
C GLY A 345 -1.84 5.44 -10.67
N ALA A 346 -2.33 4.84 -11.76
CA ALA A 346 -2.39 3.39 -11.93
C ALA A 346 -1.01 2.73 -11.80
N SER A 347 -0.96 1.55 -11.19
CA SER A 347 0.27 0.78 -10.92
C SER A 347 0.84 0.08 -12.14
N ALA A 348 2.17 0.04 -12.25
CA ALA A 348 2.92 -0.55 -13.36
C ALA A 348 3.69 -1.82 -12.96
N GLU A 349 3.41 -2.37 -11.78
CA GLU A 349 4.17 -3.47 -11.18
C GLU A 349 3.94 -4.81 -11.88
N GLY A 350 2.86 -4.94 -12.67
CA GLY A 350 2.60 -6.10 -13.53
C GLY A 350 3.48 -6.21 -14.78
N GLY A 351 4.31 -5.21 -15.09
CA GLY A 351 5.22 -5.29 -16.25
C GLY A 351 4.51 -5.23 -17.62
N PRO A 352 5.22 -5.51 -18.72
CA PRO A 352 4.68 -5.38 -20.08
C PRO A 352 3.55 -6.38 -20.40
N THR A 353 3.47 -7.50 -19.69
CA THR A 353 2.55 -8.61 -19.97
C THR A 353 1.59 -8.93 -18.81
N GLY A 354 1.64 -8.18 -17.72
CA GLY A 354 0.97 -8.58 -16.49
C GLY A 354 1.66 -9.78 -15.85
N THR A 355 1.13 -10.18 -14.70
CA THR A 355 1.60 -11.38 -13.98
C THR A 355 0.47 -12.01 -13.18
N THR A 356 0.53 -13.33 -13.01
CA THR A 356 -0.32 -14.05 -12.05
C THR A 356 0.20 -13.96 -10.61
N ASN A 357 1.45 -13.50 -10.42
CA ASN A 357 2.08 -13.39 -9.12
C ASN A 357 3.08 -12.23 -9.05
N GLU A 358 2.70 -11.12 -8.42
CA GLU A 358 3.52 -9.92 -8.24
C GLU A 358 4.85 -10.14 -7.51
N ALA A 359 4.97 -11.19 -6.68
CA ALA A 359 6.26 -11.55 -6.07
C ALA A 359 7.33 -11.87 -7.12
N GLN A 360 6.92 -12.23 -8.35
CA GLN A 360 7.81 -12.42 -9.49
C GLN A 360 8.47 -11.10 -9.95
N PHE A 361 7.75 -9.97 -9.92
CA PHE A 361 8.30 -8.64 -10.24
C PHE A 361 9.38 -8.24 -9.22
N PHE A 362 9.07 -8.34 -7.93
CA PHE A 362 10.02 -8.02 -6.85
C PHE A 362 11.23 -8.95 -6.81
N ASN A 363 11.11 -10.16 -7.37
CA ASN A 363 12.19 -11.13 -7.45
C ASN A 363 12.86 -11.24 -8.83
N ASN A 364 12.50 -10.38 -9.79
CA ASN A 364 13.05 -10.38 -11.15
C ASN A 364 12.95 -11.76 -11.85
N ALA A 365 11.84 -12.48 -11.60
CA ALA A 365 11.57 -13.79 -12.15
C ALA A 365 10.55 -13.66 -13.30
N PRO A 366 10.90 -13.91 -14.57
CA PRO A 366 9.97 -13.70 -15.68
C PRO A 366 8.91 -14.81 -15.78
N GLU A 367 7.66 -14.43 -16.02
CA GLU A 367 6.54 -15.34 -16.27
C GLU A 367 6.31 -15.56 -17.78
N SER A 368 5.88 -16.76 -18.18
CA SER A 368 5.53 -17.04 -19.58
C SER A 368 4.02 -16.91 -19.82
N LEU A 369 3.63 -16.44 -21.01
CA LEU A 369 2.23 -16.35 -21.42
C LEU A 369 1.50 -17.69 -21.33
N GLU A 370 2.18 -18.79 -21.70
CA GLU A 370 1.62 -20.14 -21.64
C GLU A 370 1.24 -20.53 -20.21
N ASP A 371 2.09 -20.21 -19.24
CA ASP A 371 1.85 -20.53 -17.83
C ASP A 371 0.71 -19.70 -17.25
N SER A 372 0.66 -18.40 -17.55
CA SER A 372 -0.44 -17.54 -17.13
C SER A 372 -1.79 -17.99 -17.72
N LEU A 373 -1.82 -18.46 -18.97
CA LEU A 373 -3.04 -18.93 -19.62
C LEU A 373 -3.60 -20.22 -19.00
N LYS A 374 -2.76 -21.08 -18.42
CA LYS A 374 -3.22 -22.31 -17.73
C LYS A 374 -4.11 -22.02 -16.53
N VAL A 375 -3.97 -20.83 -15.93
CA VAL A 375 -4.67 -20.42 -14.71
C VAL A 375 -5.59 -19.21 -14.93
N ILE A 376 -5.90 -18.86 -16.18
CA ILE A 376 -6.69 -17.66 -16.53
C ILE A 376 -8.04 -17.56 -15.79
N ASP A 377 -8.70 -18.70 -15.57
CA ASP A 377 -10.01 -18.75 -14.90
C ASP A 377 -9.90 -18.63 -13.37
N GLU A 378 -8.69 -18.74 -12.82
CA GLU A 378 -8.40 -18.59 -11.39
C GLU A 378 -7.92 -17.17 -11.01
N ILE A 379 -7.56 -16.34 -11.98
CA ILE A 379 -7.12 -14.94 -11.78
C ILE A 379 -8.23 -14.16 -11.05
N GLY A 380 -7.84 -13.41 -10.02
CA GLY A 380 -8.76 -12.72 -9.09
C GLY A 380 -9.08 -13.51 -7.83
N GLY A 381 -8.91 -14.83 -7.86
CA GLY A 381 -9.17 -15.70 -6.73
C GLY A 381 -8.03 -15.77 -5.70
N PRO A 382 -8.23 -16.54 -4.61
CA PRO A 382 -7.29 -16.63 -3.48
C PRO A 382 -5.97 -17.36 -3.76
N LYS A 383 -5.83 -17.99 -4.93
CA LYS A 383 -4.64 -18.80 -5.29
C LYS A 383 -3.51 -17.99 -5.92
N HIS A 384 -3.83 -16.84 -6.50
CA HIS A 384 -2.90 -16.03 -7.30
C HIS A 384 -2.69 -14.68 -6.63
N VAL A 385 -1.63 -13.96 -6.98
CA VAL A 385 -1.42 -12.57 -6.54
C VAL A 385 -1.19 -11.67 -7.76
N ASN A 386 -2.20 -11.61 -8.63
CA ASN A 386 -2.09 -11.11 -9.99
C ASN A 386 -2.11 -9.58 -10.14
N HIS A 387 -1.52 -9.11 -11.23
CA HIS A 387 -1.47 -7.71 -11.65
C HIS A 387 -1.57 -7.61 -13.19
N TYR A 388 -2.26 -6.60 -13.72
CA TYR A 388 -2.44 -6.38 -15.17
C TYR A 388 -1.21 -5.80 -15.90
N PRO A 389 -1.11 -5.85 -17.25
CA PRO A 389 -0.02 -5.27 -18.02
C PRO A 389 0.01 -3.72 -18.05
N TRP A 390 1.20 -3.17 -18.37
CA TRP A 390 1.43 -1.73 -18.59
C TRP A 390 0.45 -1.06 -19.55
N GLY A 391 -0.07 -1.78 -20.54
CA GLY A 391 -1.10 -1.24 -21.44
C GLY A 391 -2.35 -0.79 -20.69
N TRP A 392 -2.82 -1.57 -19.71
CA TRP A 392 -3.95 -1.19 -18.88
C TRP A 392 -3.60 -0.14 -17.84
N THR A 393 -2.37 -0.14 -17.31
CA THR A 393 -1.87 0.95 -16.48
C THR A 393 -1.93 2.29 -17.20
N TRP A 394 -1.38 2.35 -18.42
CA TRP A 394 -1.37 3.53 -19.27
C TRP A 394 -2.77 3.95 -19.71
N ALA A 395 -3.65 2.99 -19.98
CA ALA A 395 -5.05 3.26 -20.27
C ALA A 395 -5.79 3.87 -19.08
N GLY A 396 -5.52 3.36 -17.87
CA GLY A 396 -6.11 3.83 -16.63
C GLY A 396 -5.81 5.27 -16.28
N ASN A 397 -4.68 5.80 -16.76
CA ASN A 397 -4.27 7.18 -16.50
C ASN A 397 -4.70 8.17 -17.60
N THR A 398 -5.62 7.77 -18.49
CA THR A 398 -6.15 8.64 -19.56
C THR A 398 -6.58 10.00 -19.00
N PRO A 399 -6.11 11.13 -19.56
CA PRO A 399 -5.38 11.25 -20.83
C PRO A 399 -3.87 11.36 -20.71
N PHE A 400 -3.33 11.17 -19.51
CA PHE A 400 -1.96 11.52 -19.18
C PHE A 400 -0.94 10.47 -19.62
N ARG A 401 0.33 10.89 -19.59
CA ARG A 401 1.51 10.05 -19.81
C ARG A 401 1.93 9.36 -18.52
N ARG A 402 2.49 8.16 -18.65
CA ARG A 402 3.09 7.38 -17.55
C ARG A 402 2.10 7.07 -16.42
N TRP A 403 2.65 6.75 -15.26
CA TRP A 403 1.96 5.99 -14.21
C TRP A 403 2.64 6.15 -12.86
N LYS A 404 2.14 5.44 -11.84
CA LYS A 404 2.72 5.35 -10.49
C LYS A 404 4.24 5.25 -10.51
N ARG A 405 4.90 5.90 -9.54
CA ARG A 405 6.35 6.08 -9.37
C ARG A 405 7.00 7.15 -10.25
N GLU A 406 6.25 7.78 -11.16
CA GLU A 406 6.78 8.79 -12.08
C GLU A 406 6.06 10.13 -11.97
N THR A 407 6.76 11.24 -12.23
CA THR A 407 6.25 12.61 -12.00
C THR A 407 5.56 13.26 -13.20
N TYR A 408 5.30 12.53 -14.28
CA TYR A 408 4.30 12.98 -15.25
C TYR A 408 2.89 12.95 -14.61
N ARG A 409 1.92 13.62 -15.23
CA ARG A 409 0.56 13.68 -14.65
C ARG A 409 -0.11 12.32 -14.53
N GLY A 410 0.27 11.31 -15.29
CA GLY A 410 -0.30 9.96 -15.14
C GLY A 410 0.14 9.25 -13.87
N GLY A 411 1.22 9.69 -13.22
CA GLY A 411 1.56 9.23 -11.87
C GLY A 411 1.06 10.14 -10.77
N SER A 412 0.86 11.43 -11.05
CA SER A 412 0.70 12.48 -10.03
C SER A 412 -0.58 13.29 -10.12
N CYS A 413 -1.51 13.01 -11.04
CA CYS A 413 -2.80 13.69 -11.16
C CYS A 413 -3.92 12.66 -11.09
N ASP A 414 -4.75 12.74 -10.06
CA ASP A 414 -5.61 11.65 -9.62
C ASP A 414 -7.05 12.11 -9.44
N PRO A 415 -8.04 11.19 -9.51
CA PRO A 415 -9.43 11.56 -9.37
C PRO A 415 -9.69 12.04 -7.93
N PHE A 416 -10.43 13.14 -7.80
CA PHE A 416 -10.77 13.73 -6.50
C PHE A 416 -12.20 14.26 -6.47
N ILE A 417 -12.97 13.76 -5.50
CA ILE A 417 -14.35 14.12 -5.28
C ILE A 417 -14.48 14.74 -3.89
N LEU A 418 -15.17 15.87 -3.80
CA LEU A 418 -15.57 16.47 -2.52
C LEU A 418 -17.08 16.60 -2.47
N SER A 419 -17.72 16.04 -1.45
CA SER A 419 -19.15 16.18 -1.20
C SER A 419 -19.41 16.64 0.24
N TRP A 420 -20.19 17.71 0.39
CA TRP A 420 -20.69 18.17 1.69
C TRP A 420 -22.04 18.88 1.49
N PRO A 421 -23.15 18.13 1.37
CA PRO A 421 -24.44 18.70 0.95
C PRO A 421 -24.97 19.85 1.82
N ALA A 422 -24.68 19.86 3.12
CA ALA A 422 -25.11 20.91 4.03
C ALA A 422 -24.25 22.20 3.95
N GLY A 423 -22.99 22.10 3.51
CA GLY A 423 -22.05 23.22 3.54
C GLY A 423 -21.59 23.73 2.18
N VAL A 424 -21.82 22.98 1.10
CA VAL A 424 -21.50 23.38 -0.29
C VAL A 424 -22.80 23.41 -1.10
N GLN A 425 -23.06 24.53 -1.78
CA GLN A 425 -24.26 24.72 -2.60
C GLN A 425 -24.10 24.13 -4.01
N ALA A 426 -22.88 24.18 -4.55
CA ALA A 426 -22.55 23.61 -5.84
C ALA A 426 -22.74 22.08 -5.86
N LYS A 427 -23.34 21.55 -6.94
CA LYS A 427 -23.65 20.12 -7.09
C LYS A 427 -23.39 19.63 -8.51
N GLY A 428 -22.60 18.58 -8.63
CA GLY A 428 -22.23 17.97 -9.91
C GLY A 428 -21.24 18.81 -10.73
N GLU A 429 -20.74 19.91 -10.17
CA GLU A 429 -19.86 20.84 -10.85
C GLU A 429 -18.40 20.39 -10.83
N ILE A 430 -17.58 21.05 -11.65
CA ILE A 430 -16.16 20.77 -11.84
C ILE A 430 -15.33 21.94 -11.33
N ARG A 431 -14.16 21.62 -10.77
CA ARG A 431 -13.13 22.57 -10.33
C ARG A 431 -11.82 22.30 -11.06
N HIS A 432 -11.26 23.34 -11.66
CA HIS A 432 -10.02 23.28 -12.44
C HIS A 432 -8.83 23.95 -11.73
N GLN A 433 -9.09 24.54 -10.57
CA GLN A 433 -8.07 25.12 -9.70
C GLN A 433 -7.01 24.07 -9.36
N TYR A 434 -5.76 24.51 -9.33
CA TYR A 434 -4.66 23.66 -8.89
C TYR A 434 -4.84 23.32 -7.41
N ALA A 435 -4.80 22.03 -7.10
CA ALA A 435 -4.75 21.51 -5.75
C ALA A 435 -3.76 20.34 -5.68
N HIS A 436 -3.16 20.16 -4.52
CA HIS A 436 -2.33 19.01 -4.20
C HIS A 436 -2.84 18.38 -2.89
N LEU A 437 -2.60 17.10 -2.66
CA LEU A 437 -3.07 16.40 -1.47
C LEU A 437 -2.61 17.01 -0.11
N ILE A 438 -1.57 17.86 -0.10
CA ILE A 438 -1.17 18.63 1.09
C ILE A 438 -2.20 19.71 1.46
N ASP A 439 -3.09 20.07 0.54
CA ASP A 439 -4.12 21.09 0.70
C ASP A 439 -5.38 20.54 1.41
N MET A 440 -5.50 19.22 1.55
CA MET A 440 -6.67 18.58 2.16
C MET A 440 -6.81 18.93 3.65
N VAL A 441 -5.73 18.80 4.42
CA VAL A 441 -5.73 19.15 5.86
C VAL A 441 -6.09 20.62 6.11
N PRO A 442 -5.40 21.62 5.50
CA PRO A 442 -5.78 23.01 5.71
C PRO A 442 -7.20 23.31 5.22
N THR A 443 -7.69 22.64 4.17
CA THR A 443 -9.07 22.79 3.71
C THR A 443 -10.07 22.27 4.75
N VAL A 444 -9.87 21.08 5.31
CA VAL A 444 -10.73 20.57 6.38
C VAL A 444 -10.73 21.52 7.58
N LEU A 445 -9.55 21.97 8.02
CA LEU A 445 -9.46 22.89 9.16
C LEU A 445 -10.23 24.20 8.92
N ASP A 446 -10.14 24.76 7.70
CA ASP A 446 -10.85 25.97 7.27
C ASP A 446 -12.38 25.77 7.25
N LEU A 447 -12.85 24.64 6.69
CA LEU A 447 -14.28 24.27 6.67
C LEU A 447 -14.85 24.06 8.09
N LEU A 448 -14.02 23.58 9.02
CA LEU A 448 -14.38 23.44 10.43
C LEU A 448 -14.29 24.77 11.21
N GLY A 449 -13.70 25.81 10.62
CA GLY A 449 -13.41 27.08 11.30
C GLY A 449 -12.39 26.93 12.42
N THR A 450 -11.44 26.01 12.26
CA THR A 450 -10.39 25.66 13.22
C THR A 450 -9.01 26.07 12.71
N GLN A 451 -8.12 26.44 13.62
CA GLN A 451 -6.72 26.75 13.29
C GLN A 451 -5.83 25.54 13.64
N PRO A 452 -4.76 25.26 12.88
CA PRO A 452 -3.81 24.23 13.26
C PRO A 452 -3.18 24.55 14.61
N PRO A 453 -3.12 23.60 15.56
CA PRO A 453 -2.59 23.86 16.89
C PRO A 453 -1.08 24.16 16.84
N PRO A 454 -0.58 25.14 17.62
CA PRO A 454 0.84 25.47 17.66
C PRO A 454 1.68 24.35 18.32
N THR A 455 1.05 23.53 19.16
CA THR A 455 1.67 22.41 19.86
C THR A 455 0.70 21.24 19.90
N ILE A 456 1.20 20.01 19.69
CA ILE A 456 0.43 18.77 19.89
C ILE A 456 1.20 17.94 20.90
N ARG A 457 0.54 17.54 21.99
CA ARG A 457 1.14 16.71 23.06
C ARG A 457 2.52 17.22 23.53
N GLY A 458 2.68 18.54 23.60
CA GLY A 458 3.92 19.21 24.03
C GLY A 458 5.00 19.37 22.96
N VAL A 459 4.76 18.93 21.71
CA VAL A 459 5.68 19.13 20.57
C VAL A 459 5.24 20.32 19.74
N THR A 460 6.14 21.29 19.53
CA THR A 460 5.92 22.43 18.63
C THR A 460 5.72 21.94 17.21
N GLN A 461 4.65 22.41 16.56
CA GLN A 461 4.29 21.97 15.22
C GLN A 461 4.97 22.81 14.14
N SER A 462 5.46 22.14 13.09
CA SER A 462 5.89 22.77 11.84
C SER A 462 4.70 23.45 11.16
N PRO A 463 4.88 24.50 10.35
CA PRO A 463 3.80 25.06 9.53
C PRO A 463 3.20 24.00 8.59
N LEU A 464 1.93 24.14 8.22
CA LEU A 464 1.37 23.43 7.08
C LEU A 464 2.04 23.92 5.80
N HIS A 465 2.24 23.04 4.82
CA HIS A 465 2.78 23.42 3.51
C HIS A 465 1.68 23.63 2.47
N GLY A 466 0.53 22.99 2.65
CA GLY A 466 -0.62 23.18 1.78
C GLY A 466 -1.39 24.46 2.03
N VAL A 467 -2.26 24.77 1.08
CA VAL A 467 -3.12 25.96 1.05
C VAL A 467 -4.57 25.51 0.88
N SER A 468 -5.46 25.96 1.77
CA SER A 468 -6.89 25.65 1.69
C SER A 468 -7.47 26.03 0.31
N PHE A 469 -8.22 25.11 -0.30
CA PHE A 469 -9.03 25.36 -1.50
C PHE A 469 -10.51 25.59 -1.20
N ALA A 470 -10.90 25.78 0.06
CA ALA A 470 -12.29 26.02 0.48
C ALA A 470 -12.96 27.19 -0.27
N HIS A 471 -12.18 28.22 -0.65
CA HIS A 471 -12.69 29.39 -1.37
C HIS A 471 -13.19 29.07 -2.78
N ALA A 472 -12.80 27.94 -3.37
CA ALA A 472 -13.23 27.52 -4.70
C ALA A 472 -14.48 26.62 -4.67
N LEU A 473 -14.96 26.19 -3.50
CA LEU A 473 -16.04 25.20 -3.42
C LEU A 473 -17.35 25.73 -4.00
N ASP A 474 -17.74 26.97 -3.67
CA ASP A 474 -18.96 27.62 -4.21
C ASP A 474 -18.66 28.69 -5.29
N ASP A 475 -17.40 28.81 -5.73
CA ASP A 475 -16.99 29.72 -6.81
C ASP A 475 -16.06 29.01 -7.79
N ALA A 476 -16.64 28.48 -8.87
CA ALA A 476 -15.91 27.80 -9.93
C ALA A 476 -14.90 28.70 -10.66
N ALA A 477 -15.08 30.02 -10.61
CA ALA A 477 -14.19 31.00 -11.25
C ALA A 477 -13.09 31.52 -10.30
N ALA A 478 -13.09 31.08 -9.05
CA ALA A 478 -12.10 31.53 -8.09
C ALA A 478 -10.67 31.15 -8.54
N PRO A 479 -9.67 32.03 -8.34
CA PRO A 479 -8.30 31.72 -8.70
C PRO A 479 -7.71 30.61 -7.80
N SER A 480 -6.76 29.85 -8.35
CA SER A 480 -5.89 28.99 -7.55
C SER A 480 -5.13 29.84 -6.53
N LYS A 481 -5.05 29.37 -5.27
CA LYS A 481 -4.18 29.96 -4.24
C LYS A 481 -2.89 29.18 -4.03
N HIS A 482 -2.85 27.93 -4.48
CA HIS A 482 -1.65 27.13 -4.51
C HIS A 482 -0.92 27.41 -5.83
N HIS A 483 0.18 28.17 -5.74
CA HIS A 483 0.92 28.66 -6.90
C HIS A 483 2.10 27.77 -7.32
N THR A 484 2.77 27.10 -6.37
CA THR A 484 3.99 26.33 -6.64
C THR A 484 3.98 25.00 -5.90
N GLN A 485 4.21 23.91 -6.62
CA GLN A 485 4.42 22.58 -6.03
C GLN A 485 5.54 21.85 -6.75
N TYR A 486 6.52 21.35 -6.00
CA TYR A 486 7.54 20.46 -6.53
C TYR A 486 7.08 18.99 -6.45
N PHE A 487 7.66 18.16 -7.30
CA PHE A 487 7.51 16.71 -7.30
C PHE A 487 8.90 16.07 -7.40
N GLU A 488 9.12 15.04 -6.60
CA GLU A 488 10.26 14.13 -6.76
C GLU A 488 9.82 12.72 -6.35
N MET A 489 10.05 11.75 -7.22
CA MET A 489 9.82 10.34 -6.91
C MET A 489 10.88 9.51 -7.62
N LEU A 490 11.71 8.81 -6.87
CA LEU A 490 12.73 7.89 -7.40
C LEU A 490 13.57 8.51 -8.54
N GLY A 491 13.98 9.77 -8.36
CA GLY A 491 14.80 10.51 -9.32
C GLY A 491 14.03 11.22 -10.44
N HIS A 492 12.75 10.89 -10.66
CA HIS A 492 11.86 11.66 -11.51
C HIS A 492 11.52 12.97 -10.82
N ARG A 493 11.53 14.09 -11.55
CA ARG A 493 11.34 15.43 -11.00
C ARG A 493 10.32 16.20 -11.80
N ALA A 494 9.50 17.01 -11.15
CA ALA A 494 8.67 18.00 -11.82
C ALA A 494 8.43 19.20 -10.92
N ILE A 495 8.03 20.33 -11.51
CA ILE A 495 7.50 21.49 -10.78
C ILE A 495 6.32 22.05 -11.54
N ASP A 496 5.24 22.34 -10.82
CA ASP A 496 4.13 23.17 -11.29
C ASP A 496 4.26 24.56 -10.71
N HIS A 497 4.08 25.58 -11.55
CA HIS A 497 4.06 26.98 -11.14
C HIS A 497 3.09 27.77 -12.02
N ASP A 498 1.95 28.18 -11.47
CA ASP A 498 0.94 29.02 -12.14
C ASP A 498 0.57 28.55 -13.55
N GLY A 499 0.26 27.26 -13.69
CA GLY A 499 -0.16 26.65 -14.96
C GLY A 499 0.98 26.28 -15.90
N TRP A 500 2.24 26.54 -15.51
CA TRP A 500 3.42 26.05 -16.21
C TRP A 500 4.05 24.87 -15.46
N ARG A 501 4.35 23.80 -16.19
CA ARG A 501 4.92 22.60 -15.62
C ARG A 501 6.22 22.21 -16.32
N ALA A 502 7.29 22.04 -15.56
CA ALA A 502 8.53 21.45 -16.06
C ALA A 502 8.70 20.03 -15.51
N VAL A 503 9.10 19.08 -16.37
CA VAL A 503 9.25 17.66 -16.01
C VAL A 503 10.63 17.16 -16.43
N CYS A 504 11.35 16.48 -15.55
CA CYS A 504 12.60 15.79 -15.84
C CYS A 504 12.48 14.32 -15.41
N PRO A 505 12.14 13.42 -16.33
CA PRO A 505 11.95 12.02 -16.03
C PRO A 505 13.29 11.27 -15.89
N TRP A 506 13.28 10.17 -15.16
CA TRP A 506 14.43 9.29 -14.98
C TRP A 506 14.07 7.85 -15.41
N PRO A 507 14.91 7.12 -16.18
CA PRO A 507 16.17 7.52 -16.80
C PRO A 507 16.03 8.37 -18.08
N GLY A 508 14.79 8.60 -18.52
CA GLY A 508 14.39 9.42 -19.65
C GLY A 508 12.86 9.38 -19.79
N PRO A 509 12.28 9.88 -20.90
CA PRO A 509 10.82 9.96 -21.07
C PRO A 509 10.07 8.62 -21.09
N SER A 510 10.78 7.53 -21.39
CA SER A 510 10.37 6.13 -21.28
C SER A 510 11.61 5.24 -21.10
N PHE A 511 11.43 3.98 -20.70
CA PHE A 511 12.55 3.03 -20.56
C PHE A 511 13.14 2.68 -21.93
N ALA A 512 12.29 2.49 -22.95
CA ALA A 512 12.69 2.22 -24.32
C ALA A 512 13.54 3.35 -24.92
N GLU A 513 13.12 4.61 -24.76
CA GLU A 513 13.88 5.77 -25.26
C GLU A 513 15.18 5.98 -24.48
N ALA A 514 15.19 5.69 -23.17
CA ALA A 514 16.38 5.85 -22.34
C ALA A 514 17.40 4.72 -22.51
N GLY A 515 16.97 3.53 -22.95
CA GLY A 515 17.80 2.32 -22.98
C GLY A 515 18.23 1.83 -21.59
N VAL A 516 17.53 2.25 -20.54
CA VAL A 516 17.83 1.97 -19.13
C VAL A 516 16.52 1.65 -18.41
N GLY A 517 16.52 0.60 -17.61
CA GLY A 517 15.35 0.18 -16.84
C GLY A 517 15.12 1.01 -15.57
N PHE A 518 14.01 0.74 -14.91
CA PHE A 518 13.64 1.34 -13.63
C PHE A 518 14.66 1.06 -12.50
N GLY A 519 14.71 1.96 -11.51
CA GLY A 519 15.38 1.72 -10.23
C GLY A 519 16.91 1.84 -10.25
N GLN A 520 17.47 2.50 -11.26
CA GLN A 520 18.91 2.73 -11.38
C GLN A 520 19.37 3.98 -10.61
N PRO A 521 20.55 3.95 -9.96
CA PRO A 521 21.09 5.12 -9.28
C PRO A 521 21.43 6.24 -10.26
N ILE A 522 21.36 7.49 -9.78
CA ILE A 522 21.73 8.68 -10.55
C ILE A 522 23.12 9.14 -10.11
N SER A 523 24.10 9.09 -11.02
CA SER A 523 25.42 9.66 -10.75
C SER A 523 25.40 11.19 -10.86
N ALA A 524 26.33 11.88 -10.18
CA ALA A 524 26.44 13.34 -10.27
C ALA A 524 26.63 13.83 -11.73
N ALA A 525 27.41 13.11 -12.54
CA ALA A 525 27.60 13.45 -13.96
C ALA A 525 26.29 13.29 -14.75
N ARG A 526 25.52 12.24 -14.48
CA ARG A 526 24.23 12.01 -15.14
C ARG A 526 23.19 13.04 -14.69
N LEU A 527 23.16 13.40 -13.41
CA LEU A 527 22.30 14.46 -12.89
C LEU A 527 22.58 15.80 -13.58
N SER A 528 23.85 16.21 -13.70
CA SER A 528 24.23 17.42 -14.43
C SER A 528 23.81 17.39 -15.90
N GLN A 529 23.89 16.22 -16.55
CA GLN A 529 23.41 16.05 -17.92
C GLN A 529 21.89 16.26 -18.00
N LEU A 530 21.12 15.66 -17.08
CA LEU A 530 19.67 15.83 -17.02
C LEU A 530 19.26 17.28 -16.74
N ASP A 531 19.98 17.98 -15.87
CA ASP A 531 19.68 19.38 -15.56
C ASP A 531 19.95 20.32 -16.74
N SER A 532 20.92 19.97 -17.59
CA SER A 532 21.24 20.77 -18.78
C SER A 532 20.30 20.51 -19.97
N ALA A 533 19.84 19.28 -20.17
CA ALA A 533 19.16 18.87 -21.39
C ALA A 533 17.98 17.90 -21.22
N GLY A 534 17.68 17.43 -20.01
CA GLY A 534 16.67 16.40 -19.73
C GLY A 534 15.32 16.92 -19.28
N TRP A 535 15.10 18.23 -19.23
CA TRP A 535 13.83 18.83 -18.84
C TRP A 535 12.92 19.11 -20.04
N GLU A 536 11.65 18.74 -19.92
CA GLU A 536 10.53 19.12 -20.77
C GLU A 536 9.75 20.27 -20.12
N LEU A 537 9.02 21.07 -20.91
CA LEU A 537 8.21 22.20 -20.43
C LEU A 537 6.84 22.21 -21.09
N TYR A 538 5.79 22.41 -20.29
CA TYR A 538 4.39 22.40 -20.71
C TYR A 538 3.65 23.60 -20.13
N HIS A 539 2.68 24.15 -20.88
CA HIS A 539 1.70 25.11 -20.38
C HIS A 539 0.41 24.36 -20.05
N VAL A 540 0.37 23.68 -18.90
CA VAL A 540 -0.70 22.74 -18.54
C VAL A 540 -2.06 23.39 -18.28
N ALA A 541 -2.11 24.72 -18.17
CA ALA A 541 -3.37 25.47 -18.19
C ALA A 541 -4.07 25.43 -19.57
N GLU A 542 -3.32 25.24 -20.65
CA GLU A 542 -3.83 25.13 -22.03
C GLU A 542 -3.67 23.71 -22.59
N ASP A 543 -2.63 22.99 -22.16
CA ASP A 543 -2.31 21.61 -22.55
C ASP A 543 -2.28 20.68 -21.32
N PRO A 544 -3.46 20.30 -20.79
CA PRO A 544 -3.52 19.52 -19.57
C PRO A 544 -2.88 18.12 -19.71
N ALA A 545 -2.76 17.58 -20.92
CA ALA A 545 -2.26 16.23 -21.18
C ALA A 545 -0.74 16.16 -21.49
N GLU A 546 -0.02 17.28 -21.38
CA GLU A 546 1.44 17.35 -21.59
C GLU A 546 1.85 16.88 -23.01
N THR A 547 1.12 17.32 -24.05
CA THR A 547 1.33 16.90 -25.44
C THR A 547 2.35 17.77 -26.19
N HIS A 548 2.52 19.03 -25.83
CA HIS A 548 3.38 20.00 -26.52
C HIS A 548 4.57 20.43 -25.67
N ASN A 549 5.74 19.85 -25.90
CA ASN A 549 6.96 20.26 -25.21
C ASN A 549 7.50 21.60 -25.76
N LEU A 550 7.44 22.65 -24.93
CA LEU A 550 7.84 24.03 -25.23
C LEU A 550 9.28 24.37 -24.80
N ALA A 551 10.05 23.40 -24.28
CA ALA A 551 11.37 23.64 -23.68
C ALA A 551 12.36 24.37 -24.62
N ALA A 552 12.29 24.09 -25.93
CA ALA A 552 13.15 24.72 -26.93
C ALA A 552 12.78 26.19 -27.21
N GLY A 553 11.49 26.54 -27.11
CA GLY A 553 10.99 27.89 -27.38
C GLY A 553 10.97 28.80 -26.15
N GLU A 554 10.79 28.22 -24.96
CA GLU A 554 10.59 28.94 -23.69
C GLU A 554 11.76 28.69 -22.72
N ARG A 555 13.01 28.80 -23.21
CA ARG A 555 14.19 28.36 -22.44
C ARG A 555 14.40 29.14 -21.15
N ASP A 556 14.17 30.46 -21.15
CA ASP A 556 14.32 31.31 -19.96
C ASP A 556 13.35 30.90 -18.84
N ARG A 557 12.09 30.63 -19.23
CA ARG A 557 11.07 30.11 -18.31
C ARG A 557 11.47 28.77 -17.75
N LEU A 558 11.96 27.86 -18.59
CA LEU A 558 12.44 26.56 -18.15
C LEU A 558 13.57 26.69 -17.12
N ILE A 559 14.56 27.56 -17.35
CA ILE A 559 15.65 27.81 -16.39
C ILE A 559 15.09 28.34 -15.06
N ALA A 560 14.12 29.26 -15.11
CA ALA A 560 13.48 29.80 -13.91
C ALA A 560 12.76 28.70 -13.11
N LEU A 561 12.02 27.81 -13.78
CA LEU A 561 11.35 26.67 -13.13
C LEU A 561 12.33 25.65 -12.56
N ILE A 562 13.40 25.30 -13.27
CA ILE A 562 14.46 24.41 -12.75
C ILE A 562 15.08 25.02 -11.48
N SER A 563 15.35 26.32 -11.49
CA SER A 563 15.90 27.03 -10.32
C SER A 563 14.92 27.03 -9.15
N THR A 564 13.62 27.21 -9.43
CA THR A 564 12.55 27.17 -8.43
C THR A 564 12.40 25.75 -7.85
N TRP A 565 12.52 24.71 -8.69
CA TRP A 565 12.52 23.32 -8.23
C TRP A 565 13.64 23.08 -7.22
N TYR A 566 14.87 23.53 -7.51
CA TYR A 566 15.99 23.38 -6.57
C TYR A 566 15.82 24.20 -5.28
N ALA A 567 15.15 25.35 -5.34
CA ALA A 567 14.84 26.14 -4.14
C ALA A 567 13.82 25.41 -3.24
N GLU A 568 12.73 24.90 -3.82
CA GLU A 568 11.74 24.09 -3.09
C GLU A 568 12.35 22.77 -2.59
N ALA A 569 13.22 22.14 -3.39
CA ALA A 569 13.96 20.94 -3.00
C ALA A 569 14.82 21.16 -1.75
N GLY A 570 15.53 22.30 -1.68
CA GLY A 570 16.31 22.69 -0.50
C GLY A 570 15.43 22.99 0.72
N LYS A 571 14.29 23.68 0.52
CA LYS A 571 13.33 24.02 1.57
C LYS A 571 12.66 22.80 2.19
N HIS A 572 12.36 21.78 1.39
CA HIS A 572 11.57 20.62 1.81
C HIS A 572 12.37 19.34 2.05
N GLY A 573 13.69 19.37 1.88
CA GLY A 573 14.58 18.25 2.22
C GLY A 573 14.60 17.13 1.16
N VAL A 574 14.52 17.50 -0.13
CA VAL A 574 14.48 16.55 -1.25
C VAL A 574 15.85 15.96 -1.57
N LEU A 575 16.95 16.60 -1.17
CA LEU A 575 18.29 16.11 -1.53
C LEU A 575 18.79 15.06 -0.52
N PRO A 576 19.51 14.00 -0.98
CA PRO A 576 20.00 13.79 -2.35
C PRO A 576 18.95 13.18 -3.29
N ILE A 577 19.07 13.49 -4.59
CA ILE A 577 18.26 12.84 -5.64
C ILE A 577 18.77 11.41 -5.83
N ASP A 578 17.91 10.42 -5.61
CA ASP A 578 18.28 9.00 -5.70
C ASP A 578 17.20 8.19 -6.45
N GLY A 579 17.58 7.69 -7.63
CA GLY A 579 16.75 6.82 -8.46
C GLY A 579 16.85 5.33 -8.14
N SER A 580 17.62 4.94 -7.12
CA SER A 580 17.82 3.54 -6.75
C SER A 580 16.51 2.89 -6.30
N GLY A 581 16.19 1.70 -6.82
CA GLY A 581 15.05 0.89 -6.39
C GLY A 581 15.50 -0.28 -5.52
N LEU A 582 15.85 -1.39 -6.17
CA LEU A 582 16.26 -2.64 -5.52
C LEU A 582 17.42 -2.45 -4.53
N ALA A 583 18.39 -1.60 -4.85
CA ALA A 583 19.53 -1.34 -3.96
C ALA A 583 19.09 -0.75 -2.60
N ARG A 584 18.03 0.09 -2.57
CA ARG A 584 17.45 0.61 -1.32
C ARG A 584 16.62 -0.45 -0.60
N LEU A 585 15.92 -1.29 -1.35
CA LEU A 585 15.08 -2.37 -0.80
C LEU A 585 15.90 -3.36 0.03
N ILE A 586 17.03 -3.82 -0.52
CA ILE A 586 17.90 -4.83 0.11
C ILE A 586 18.97 -4.25 1.03
N ALA A 587 19.07 -2.92 1.13
CA ALA A 587 20.01 -2.28 2.04
C ALA A 587 19.67 -2.61 3.50
N ASP A 588 20.72 -2.79 4.31
CA ASP A 588 20.60 -2.93 5.76
C ASP A 588 19.96 -1.67 6.36
N LYS A 589 18.91 -1.89 7.14
CA LYS A 589 18.21 -0.85 7.89
C LYS A 589 18.35 -1.13 9.38
N PRO A 590 18.31 -0.11 10.25
CA PRO A 590 18.26 -0.32 11.68
C PRO A 590 17.17 -1.33 12.02
N SER A 591 17.38 -2.19 12.99
CA SER A 591 16.34 -3.10 13.50
C SER A 591 16.06 -2.77 14.96
N ILE A 592 14.86 -3.11 15.45
CA ILE A 592 14.53 -2.99 16.87
C ILE A 592 15.49 -3.82 17.72
N ALA A 593 15.88 -5.00 17.23
CA ALA A 593 16.81 -5.88 17.90
C ALA A 593 18.21 -5.81 17.27
N PRO A 594 19.29 -5.99 18.06
CA PRO A 594 20.63 -6.14 17.49
C PRO A 594 20.71 -7.39 16.59
N PRO A 595 21.63 -7.40 15.60
CA PRO A 595 21.90 -8.58 14.80
C PRO A 595 22.25 -9.78 15.69
N ARG A 596 21.72 -10.95 15.32
CA ARG A 596 21.97 -12.22 15.99
C ARG A 596 21.93 -13.36 14.99
N ASP A 597 22.67 -14.40 15.29
CA ASP A 597 22.70 -15.61 14.46
C ASP A 597 21.56 -16.57 14.79
N GLN A 598 20.94 -16.45 15.97
CA GLN A 598 19.89 -17.37 16.40
C GLN A 598 18.58 -16.65 16.78
N TYR A 599 17.46 -17.16 16.24
CA TYR A 599 16.12 -16.63 16.46
C TYR A 599 15.22 -17.72 17.03
N THR A 600 14.76 -17.54 18.27
CA THR A 600 13.72 -18.40 18.86
C THR A 600 12.35 -17.79 18.61
N ILE A 601 11.47 -18.57 17.97
CA ILE A 601 10.09 -18.22 17.67
C ILE A 601 9.18 -19.14 18.47
N TRP A 602 8.23 -18.55 19.19
CA TRP A 602 7.28 -19.28 20.03
C TRP A 602 5.94 -19.43 19.30
N PRO A 603 5.23 -20.56 19.46
CA PRO A 603 3.87 -20.68 18.93
C PRO A 603 2.91 -19.72 19.65
N ASN A 604 1.75 -19.46 19.06
CA ASN A 604 0.72 -18.57 19.62
C ASN A 604 1.23 -17.15 19.92
N THR A 605 2.19 -16.68 19.12
CA THR A 605 2.67 -15.28 19.13
C THR A 605 2.30 -14.58 17.83
N GLN A 606 2.37 -13.25 17.84
CA GLN A 606 2.11 -12.45 16.63
C GLN A 606 3.09 -12.82 15.51
N PRO A 607 2.62 -12.90 14.25
CA PRO A 607 3.48 -13.04 13.09
C PRO A 607 4.63 -12.02 13.08
N VAL A 608 5.82 -12.45 12.62
CA VAL A 608 6.99 -11.58 12.48
C VAL A 608 7.04 -11.09 11.02
N PRO A 609 6.89 -9.77 10.76
CA PRO A 609 6.95 -9.23 9.40
C PRO A 609 8.31 -9.50 8.74
N PHE A 610 8.32 -9.63 7.40
CA PHE A 610 9.53 -9.93 6.63
C PHE A 610 10.72 -8.99 6.95
N PHE A 611 10.47 -7.67 7.03
CA PHE A 611 11.54 -6.70 7.26
C PHE A 611 12.12 -6.72 8.69
N ALA A 612 11.41 -7.32 9.65
CA ALA A 612 11.87 -7.52 11.03
C ALA A 612 12.33 -8.96 11.31
N GLY A 613 12.09 -9.89 10.38
CA GLY A 613 12.39 -11.31 10.49
C GLY A 613 13.86 -11.68 10.19
N PRO A 614 14.22 -12.95 10.42
CA PRO A 614 15.54 -13.48 10.09
C PRO A 614 15.79 -13.49 8.58
N ARG A 615 17.01 -13.15 8.17
CA ARG A 615 17.42 -13.07 6.75
C ARG A 615 17.98 -14.41 6.28
N VAL A 616 17.12 -15.31 5.80
CA VAL A 616 17.49 -16.69 5.42
C VAL A 616 17.99 -16.86 3.98
N LEU A 617 17.72 -15.88 3.09
CA LEU A 617 18.01 -16.02 1.66
C LEU A 617 19.51 -16.04 1.34
N ASN A 618 19.90 -16.85 0.34
CA ASN A 618 21.24 -16.93 -0.22
C ASN A 618 22.37 -17.25 0.78
N ARG A 619 22.06 -17.91 1.90
CA ARG A 619 23.03 -18.28 2.93
C ARG A 619 22.68 -19.64 3.56
N PRO A 620 23.66 -20.36 4.13
CA PRO A 620 23.35 -21.54 4.94
C PRO A 620 22.52 -21.14 6.16
N HIS A 621 21.53 -21.94 6.47
CA HIS A 621 20.69 -21.77 7.66
C HIS A 621 20.01 -23.08 8.05
N SER A 622 19.46 -23.10 9.25
CA SER A 622 18.65 -24.21 9.74
C SER A 622 17.42 -23.74 10.48
N ILE A 623 16.40 -24.59 10.50
CA ILE A 623 15.15 -24.42 11.25
C ILE A 623 15.00 -25.65 12.12
N THR A 624 14.77 -25.51 13.42
CA THR A 624 14.57 -26.64 14.35
C THR A 624 13.34 -26.41 15.21
N ALA A 625 12.32 -27.23 15.03
CA ALA A 625 11.12 -27.28 15.86
C ALA A 625 11.30 -28.32 16.98
N PHE A 626 11.06 -27.90 18.22
CA PHE A 626 11.02 -28.76 19.39
C PHE A 626 9.55 -29.07 19.67
N VAL A 627 9.15 -30.32 19.49
CA VAL A 627 7.74 -30.71 19.48
C VAL A 627 7.47 -31.92 20.35
N GLU A 628 6.22 -32.07 20.74
CA GLU A 628 5.65 -33.30 21.31
C GLU A 628 4.55 -33.80 20.36
N ILE A 629 4.73 -35.01 19.84
CA ILE A 629 3.76 -35.69 18.97
C ILE A 629 2.90 -36.61 19.85
N PRO A 630 1.56 -36.48 19.83
CA PRO A 630 0.68 -37.32 20.63
C PRO A 630 0.58 -38.74 20.04
N ASP A 631 0.02 -39.69 20.81
CA ASP A 631 -0.11 -41.11 20.41
C ASP A 631 -0.82 -41.33 19.06
N GLY A 632 -1.68 -40.39 18.64
CA GLY A 632 -2.39 -40.42 17.36
C GLY A 632 -1.63 -39.82 16.16
N GLY A 633 -0.39 -39.37 16.37
CA GLY A 633 0.37 -38.60 15.38
C GLY A 633 0.04 -37.10 15.38
N ALA A 634 0.77 -36.31 14.60
CA ALA A 634 0.55 -34.87 14.47
C ALA A 634 0.55 -34.43 13.01
N GLU A 635 -0.25 -33.41 12.74
CA GLU A 635 -0.41 -32.73 11.46
C GLU A 635 -0.25 -31.22 11.70
N GLY A 636 0.15 -30.47 10.68
CA GLY A 636 0.14 -29.00 10.69
C GLY A 636 1.51 -28.34 10.55
N VAL A 637 1.50 -27.02 10.39
CA VAL A 637 2.71 -26.20 10.17
C VAL A 637 3.51 -26.07 11.45
N LEU A 638 4.81 -26.34 11.38
CA LEU A 638 5.76 -26.12 12.48
C LEU A 638 6.28 -24.68 12.44
N LEU A 639 6.74 -24.25 11.27
CA LEU A 639 7.20 -22.88 11.01
C LEU A 639 7.04 -22.57 9.52
N CYS A 640 6.54 -21.39 9.17
CA CYS A 640 6.49 -20.95 7.78
C CYS A 640 6.74 -19.45 7.64
N GLN A 641 7.23 -19.03 6.48
CA GLN A 641 7.25 -17.63 6.06
C GLN A 641 6.90 -17.54 4.58
N GLY A 642 5.85 -16.79 4.27
CA GLY A 642 5.37 -16.57 2.91
C GLY A 642 3.94 -17.04 2.70
N THR A 643 3.53 -17.12 1.43
CA THR A 643 2.17 -17.40 0.97
C THR A 643 2.19 -18.24 -0.30
N ALA A 644 1.03 -18.44 -0.95
CA ALA A 644 0.97 -19.03 -2.30
C ALA A 644 1.85 -18.28 -3.33
N ALA A 645 2.14 -17.00 -3.08
CA ALA A 645 3.01 -16.17 -3.88
C ALA A 645 4.50 -16.59 -3.83
N GLY A 646 4.92 -17.37 -2.84
CA GLY A 646 6.32 -17.71 -2.59
C GLY A 646 6.62 -17.76 -1.09
N GLY A 647 7.67 -18.47 -0.70
CA GLY A 647 7.97 -18.68 0.72
C GLY A 647 8.62 -20.02 1.01
N TYR A 648 8.62 -20.39 2.29
CA TYR A 648 8.94 -21.74 2.73
C TYR A 648 8.05 -22.18 3.89
N SER A 649 7.90 -23.49 4.05
CA SER A 649 7.14 -24.09 5.14
C SER A 649 7.80 -25.39 5.60
N LEU A 650 8.05 -25.51 6.90
CA LEU A 650 8.36 -26.75 7.60
C LEU A 650 7.07 -27.22 8.30
N TYR A 651 6.59 -28.41 7.98
CA TYR A 651 5.27 -28.88 8.42
C TYR A 651 5.22 -30.40 8.58
N MET A 652 4.23 -30.87 9.34
CA MET A 652 3.89 -32.29 9.47
C MET A 652 2.65 -32.58 8.62
N LYS A 653 2.71 -33.62 7.81
CA LYS A 653 1.55 -34.13 7.07
C LYS A 653 1.62 -35.65 6.94
N ASP A 654 0.49 -36.35 7.07
CA ASP A 654 0.43 -37.81 7.05
C ASP A 654 1.45 -38.42 8.03
N GLN A 655 1.61 -37.78 9.19
CA GLN A 655 2.59 -38.07 10.24
C GLN A 655 4.07 -38.01 9.80
N ARG A 656 4.39 -37.44 8.64
CA ARG A 656 5.75 -37.26 8.12
C ARG A 656 6.19 -35.81 8.22
N LEU A 657 7.49 -35.60 8.30
CA LEU A 657 8.10 -34.27 8.29
C LEU A 657 8.33 -33.82 6.84
N HIS A 658 7.87 -32.62 6.50
CA HIS A 658 7.99 -32.04 5.18
C HIS A 658 8.62 -30.65 5.25
N TYR A 659 9.44 -30.33 4.25
CA TYR A 659 9.84 -28.97 3.95
C TYR A 659 9.57 -28.65 2.48
N VAL A 660 9.08 -27.44 2.22
CA VAL A 660 8.92 -26.89 0.88
C VAL A 660 9.54 -25.50 0.79
N HIS A 661 10.26 -25.24 -0.30
CA HIS A 661 10.58 -23.89 -0.76
C HIS A 661 9.74 -23.59 -2.01
N ASN A 662 8.87 -22.60 -1.93
CA ASN A 662 8.10 -22.08 -3.05
C ASN A 662 8.87 -20.91 -3.70
N TYR A 663 9.47 -21.18 -4.86
CA TYR A 663 10.15 -20.18 -5.66
C TYR A 663 9.12 -19.37 -6.47
N VAL A 664 8.58 -18.34 -5.84
CA VAL A 664 7.67 -17.32 -6.40
C VAL A 664 6.51 -17.89 -7.23
N GLY A 665 5.91 -18.99 -6.76
CA GLY A 665 4.81 -19.69 -7.42
C GLY A 665 5.19 -20.49 -8.67
N ARG A 666 6.47 -20.48 -9.08
CA ARG A 666 6.94 -21.14 -10.32
C ARG A 666 7.34 -22.58 -10.12
N SER A 667 7.93 -22.90 -8.99
CA SER A 667 8.43 -24.23 -8.69
C SER A 667 8.43 -24.45 -7.18
N LEU A 668 8.05 -25.66 -6.79
CA LEU A 668 8.13 -26.13 -5.41
C LEU A 668 9.33 -27.08 -5.32
N PHE A 669 10.24 -26.79 -4.40
CA PHE A 669 11.35 -27.69 -4.05
C PHE A 669 11.04 -28.33 -2.70
N GLU A 670 10.81 -29.64 -2.72
CA GLU A 670 10.23 -30.37 -1.61
C GLU A 670 11.14 -31.49 -1.12
N VAL A 671 11.11 -31.73 0.18
CA VAL A 671 11.76 -32.88 0.83
C VAL A 671 10.84 -33.39 1.93
N SER A 672 10.68 -34.71 2.00
CA SER A 672 9.77 -35.37 2.94
C SER A 672 10.46 -36.55 3.61
N SER A 673 10.23 -36.77 4.91
CA SER A 673 10.73 -37.97 5.59
C SER A 673 10.08 -39.23 5.01
N PRO A 674 10.84 -40.31 4.78
CA PRO A 674 10.28 -41.55 4.22
C PRO A 674 9.35 -42.24 5.22
N ASP A 675 9.71 -42.17 6.50
CA ASP A 675 9.00 -42.81 7.61
C ASP A 675 8.20 -41.77 8.41
N PRO A 676 7.06 -42.18 9.00
CA PRO A 676 6.34 -41.38 9.99
C PRO A 676 7.20 -41.06 11.21
N VAL A 677 7.02 -39.88 11.79
CA VAL A 677 7.62 -39.52 13.08
C VAL A 677 6.80 -40.15 14.19
N ALA A 678 7.46 -40.88 15.09
CA ALA A 678 6.79 -41.58 16.18
C ALA A 678 6.17 -40.60 17.20
N PRO A 679 5.23 -41.06 18.05
CA PRO A 679 4.81 -40.31 19.22
C PRO A 679 5.96 -40.05 20.20
N GLY A 680 5.94 -38.89 20.86
CA GLY A 680 6.93 -38.48 21.86
C GLY A 680 7.54 -37.10 21.60
N GLU A 681 8.56 -36.76 22.39
CA GLU A 681 9.34 -35.53 22.24
C GLU A 681 10.36 -35.67 21.11
N HIS A 682 10.39 -34.70 20.19
CA HIS A 682 11.29 -34.72 19.04
C HIS A 682 11.93 -33.36 18.74
N LYS A 683 13.11 -33.42 18.12
CA LYS A 683 13.75 -32.28 17.43
C LYS A 683 13.63 -32.50 15.93
N LEU A 684 12.73 -31.77 15.30
CA LEU A 684 12.48 -31.81 13.86
C LEU A 684 13.22 -30.65 13.19
N ARG A 685 14.19 -30.96 12.34
CA ARG A 685 15.12 -29.97 11.81
C ARG A 685 15.18 -30.00 10.29
N PHE A 686 15.24 -28.81 9.70
CA PHE A 686 15.57 -28.55 8.31
C PHE A 686 16.91 -27.82 8.22
N GLU A 687 17.71 -28.14 7.22
CA GLU A 687 18.93 -27.42 6.85
C GLU A 687 18.93 -27.08 5.35
N PHE A 688 19.41 -25.87 5.06
CA PHE A 688 19.71 -25.41 3.70
C PHE A 688 21.21 -25.20 3.56
N GLU A 689 21.83 -25.90 2.61
CA GLU A 689 23.24 -25.74 2.25
C GLU A 689 23.36 -25.17 0.84
N PRO A 690 23.84 -23.92 0.66
CA PRO A 690 24.06 -23.37 -0.67
C PRO A 690 25.13 -24.14 -1.45
N THR A 691 24.81 -24.60 -2.65
CA THR A 691 25.74 -25.32 -3.55
C THR A 691 26.37 -24.43 -4.62
N GLY A 692 25.91 -23.17 -4.70
CA GLY A 692 26.36 -22.20 -5.67
C GLY A 692 26.03 -20.77 -5.29
N LYS A 693 26.49 -19.82 -6.11
CA LYS A 693 26.18 -18.40 -5.94
C LYS A 693 24.81 -18.08 -6.58
N PRO A 694 24.06 -17.10 -6.04
CA PRO A 694 22.87 -16.60 -6.71
C PRO A 694 23.22 -15.89 -8.02
N ASP A 695 22.26 -15.91 -8.96
CA ASP A 695 22.25 -15.12 -10.19
C ASP A 695 21.12 -14.08 -10.11
N LEU A 696 21.39 -13.06 -9.29
CA LEU A 696 20.47 -11.98 -8.94
C LEU A 696 19.91 -11.23 -10.17
N PRO A 697 20.70 -10.89 -11.21
CA PRO A 697 20.19 -10.21 -12.40
C PRO A 697 19.19 -11.03 -13.23
N ASN A 698 19.11 -12.34 -13.02
CA ASN A 698 18.13 -13.22 -13.68
C ASN A 698 17.10 -13.78 -12.69
N GLY A 699 17.00 -13.18 -11.49
CA GLY A 699 16.02 -13.52 -10.47
C GLY A 699 16.26 -14.85 -9.77
N LYS A 700 17.48 -15.41 -9.84
CA LYS A 700 17.77 -16.72 -9.26
C LYS A 700 18.52 -16.58 -7.95
N GLY A 701 17.90 -17.00 -6.85
CA GLY A 701 18.57 -17.20 -5.57
C GLY A 701 19.55 -18.36 -5.62
N ALA A 702 20.33 -18.54 -4.55
CA ALA A 702 21.32 -19.60 -4.46
C ALA A 702 20.66 -20.99 -4.62
N PRO A 703 21.18 -21.88 -5.48
CA PRO A 703 20.80 -23.30 -5.43
C PRO A 703 21.34 -23.91 -4.14
N GLY A 704 20.77 -25.04 -3.70
CA GLY A 704 21.26 -25.70 -2.50
C GLY A 704 20.65 -27.06 -2.20
N HIS A 705 21.23 -27.73 -1.21
CA HIS A 705 20.69 -28.96 -0.65
C HIS A 705 19.65 -28.64 0.40
N LEU A 706 18.51 -29.33 0.33
CA LEU A 706 17.45 -29.35 1.34
C LEU A 706 17.63 -30.63 2.15
N GLN A 707 17.77 -30.54 3.47
CA GLN A 707 18.01 -31.70 4.32
C GLN A 707 17.05 -31.72 5.51
N LEU A 708 16.49 -32.88 5.81
CA LEU A 708 15.62 -33.10 6.97
C LEU A 708 16.28 -34.03 7.98
N TYR A 709 16.19 -33.66 9.25
CA TYR A 709 16.71 -34.41 10.36
C TYR A 709 15.62 -34.65 11.41
N VAL A 710 15.60 -35.86 11.97
CA VAL A 710 14.80 -36.23 13.14
C VAL A 710 15.76 -36.66 14.24
N ASP A 711 15.75 -35.92 15.35
CA ASP A 711 16.62 -36.16 16.51
C ASP A 711 18.11 -36.23 16.17
N GLY A 712 18.52 -35.41 15.19
CA GLY A 712 19.91 -35.30 14.72
C GLY A 712 20.31 -36.29 13.63
N ASN A 713 19.44 -37.23 13.26
CA ASN A 713 19.72 -38.17 12.17
C ASN A 713 19.17 -37.63 10.85
N LEU A 714 19.98 -37.63 9.79
CA LEU A 714 19.53 -37.28 8.43
C LEU A 714 18.54 -38.35 7.94
N VAL A 715 17.28 -37.95 7.68
CA VAL A 715 16.22 -38.87 7.25
C VAL A 715 15.83 -38.70 5.78
N ALA A 716 16.04 -37.51 5.21
CA ALA A 716 15.75 -37.22 3.82
C ALA A 716 16.57 -36.02 3.33
N SER A 717 16.84 -35.97 2.03
CA SER A 717 17.41 -34.80 1.40
C SER A 717 16.99 -34.70 -0.07
N ALA A 718 16.86 -33.49 -0.58
CA ALA A 718 16.60 -33.16 -1.98
C ALA A 718 17.47 -31.97 -2.42
N ASP A 719 17.45 -31.64 -3.72
CA ASP A 719 18.16 -30.50 -4.26
C ASP A 719 17.18 -29.42 -4.73
N ALA A 720 17.44 -28.17 -4.37
CA ALA A 720 16.78 -27.00 -4.93
C ALA A 720 17.68 -26.39 -6.01
N ALA A 721 17.26 -26.49 -7.27
CA ALA A 721 18.02 -25.95 -8.40
C ALA A 721 18.07 -24.41 -8.41
N VAL A 722 17.18 -23.75 -7.67
CA VAL A 722 17.11 -22.30 -7.48
C VAL A 722 16.26 -21.99 -6.25
N THR A 723 16.50 -20.86 -5.60
CA THR A 723 15.67 -20.32 -4.51
C THR A 723 15.29 -18.86 -4.78
N THR A 724 14.58 -18.22 -3.85
CA THR A 724 14.14 -16.83 -3.98
C THR A 724 15.31 -15.86 -3.74
N PRO A 725 15.58 -14.89 -4.63
CA PRO A 725 16.79 -14.06 -4.56
C PRO A 725 16.71 -12.89 -3.57
N PHE A 726 15.57 -12.20 -3.45
CA PHE A 726 15.53 -10.87 -2.80
C PHE A 726 14.52 -10.79 -1.65
N VAL A 727 13.26 -11.18 -1.89
CA VAL A 727 12.15 -10.88 -0.96
C VAL A 727 11.20 -12.07 -0.84
N LEU A 728 10.80 -12.40 0.39
CA LEU A 728 9.76 -13.40 0.73
C LEU A 728 8.47 -12.68 1.18
N ASN A 729 7.90 -11.85 0.31
CA ASN A 729 6.67 -11.08 0.55
C ASN A 729 5.70 -11.32 -0.62
N PRO A 730 4.37 -11.38 -0.41
CA PRO A 730 3.64 -11.27 0.87
C PRO A 730 3.83 -12.49 1.78
N GLY A 731 3.75 -12.25 3.11
CA GLY A 731 3.69 -13.29 4.14
C GLY A 731 4.66 -13.10 5.30
N ALA A 732 4.11 -13.04 6.52
CA ALA A 732 4.89 -12.99 7.74
C ALA A 732 5.42 -14.38 8.17
N LEU A 733 6.42 -14.39 9.05
CA LEU A 733 6.95 -15.60 9.68
C LEU A 733 6.06 -15.99 10.86
N THR A 734 5.54 -17.22 10.85
CA THR A 734 4.64 -17.77 11.88
C THR A 734 5.12 -19.13 12.37
N CYS A 735 4.71 -19.49 13.59
CA CYS A 735 5.07 -20.75 14.26
C CYS A 735 3.79 -21.45 14.73
N GLY A 736 3.60 -22.70 14.32
CA GLY A 736 2.41 -23.51 14.66
C GLY A 736 1.21 -23.40 13.72
N ALA A 737 1.24 -22.52 12.72
CA ALA A 737 0.19 -22.34 11.73
C ALA A 737 0.70 -21.53 10.53
N ASN A 738 0.00 -21.59 9.40
CA ASN A 738 0.12 -20.64 8.29
C ASN A 738 -1.21 -19.90 8.10
N PRO A 739 -1.47 -18.80 8.82
CA PRO A 739 -2.74 -18.08 8.74
C PRO A 739 -2.97 -17.36 7.40
N GLY A 740 -1.91 -17.14 6.61
CA GLY A 740 -1.99 -16.62 5.25
C GLY A 740 -2.44 -17.68 4.25
N SER A 741 -2.39 -17.40 2.94
CA SER A 741 -2.59 -18.46 1.94
C SER A 741 -1.47 -19.51 1.99
N ALA A 742 -1.80 -20.77 1.68
CA ALA A 742 -0.86 -21.87 1.82
C ALA A 742 0.37 -21.70 0.91
N VAL A 743 1.58 -21.93 1.44
CA VAL A 743 2.84 -21.86 0.68
C VAL A 743 2.92 -22.95 -0.39
N THR A 744 2.22 -24.07 -0.18
CA THR A 744 2.13 -25.23 -1.08
C THR A 744 0.68 -25.68 -1.17
N PRO A 745 0.22 -26.24 -2.31
CA PRO A 745 -1.09 -26.90 -2.39
C PRO A 745 -1.21 -28.16 -1.53
N ASP A 746 -0.12 -28.62 -0.91
CA ASP A 746 -0.11 -29.85 -0.11
C ASP A 746 -0.95 -29.75 1.18
N TYR A 747 -1.23 -28.53 1.68
CA TYR A 747 -2.13 -28.32 2.81
C TYR A 747 -3.04 -27.11 2.62
N ILE A 748 -4.09 -27.02 3.44
CA ILE A 748 -5.03 -25.90 3.45
C ILE A 748 -4.80 -25.07 4.72
N SER A 749 -4.58 -23.76 4.55
CA SER A 749 -4.44 -22.82 5.65
C SER A 749 -5.68 -22.79 6.57
N PRO A 750 -5.53 -22.60 7.89
CA PRO A 750 -4.29 -22.26 8.60
C PRO A 750 -3.37 -23.45 8.93
N PHE A 751 -3.78 -24.68 8.60
CA PHE A 751 -3.09 -25.94 8.91
C PHE A 751 -2.42 -25.95 10.30
N LYS A 752 -3.21 -25.63 11.34
CA LYS A 752 -2.74 -25.50 12.73
C LYS A 752 -2.15 -26.82 13.24
N PHE A 753 -0.98 -26.76 13.87
CA PHE A 753 -0.31 -27.94 14.40
C PHE A 753 -1.13 -28.61 15.49
N THR A 754 -1.32 -29.93 15.39
CA THR A 754 -2.18 -30.70 16.31
C THR A 754 -1.42 -31.31 17.49
N GLY A 755 -0.08 -31.29 17.47
CA GLY A 755 0.76 -31.60 18.63
C GLY A 755 1.11 -30.35 19.44
N THR A 756 2.10 -30.47 20.31
CA THR A 756 2.65 -29.33 21.06
C THR A 756 3.93 -28.85 20.39
N ILE A 757 4.05 -27.56 20.09
CA ILE A 757 5.34 -26.94 19.78
C ILE A 757 5.83 -26.25 21.05
N HIS A 758 7.04 -26.56 21.51
CA HIS A 758 7.65 -25.83 22.61
C HIS A 758 8.29 -24.55 22.09
N LYS A 759 9.04 -24.62 20.99
CA LYS A 759 9.65 -23.49 20.29
C LYS A 759 10.16 -23.93 18.92
N ALA A 760 10.38 -22.97 18.03
CA ALA A 760 11.16 -23.14 16.82
C ALA A 760 12.41 -22.25 16.89
N VAL A 761 13.55 -22.75 16.41
CA VAL A 761 14.82 -22.03 16.39
C VAL A 761 15.31 -21.94 14.95
N ILE A 762 15.57 -20.72 14.48
CA ILE A 762 16.22 -20.45 13.20
C ILE A 762 17.67 -20.08 13.50
N ASP A 763 18.61 -20.82 12.93
CA ASP A 763 20.04 -20.59 13.09
C ASP A 763 20.66 -20.15 11.75
N LEU A 764 21.32 -19.00 11.78
CA LEU A 764 21.97 -18.35 10.65
C LEU A 764 23.50 -18.38 10.77
N SER A 765 24.08 -18.98 11.80
CA SER A 765 25.55 -19.05 12.00
C SER A 765 26.29 -19.71 10.83
N GLY A 766 25.59 -20.56 10.09
CA GLY A 766 26.16 -21.39 9.02
C GLY A 766 26.72 -22.72 9.52
N GLU A 767 26.57 -23.04 10.81
CA GLU A 767 26.88 -24.36 11.34
C GLU A 767 25.78 -25.36 10.95
N LEU A 768 26.11 -26.28 10.04
CA LEU A 768 25.25 -27.37 9.56
C LEU A 768 25.71 -28.70 10.17
N ILE A 769 24.80 -29.68 10.24
CA ILE A 769 25.15 -31.03 10.73
C ILE A 769 25.90 -31.77 9.61
N HIS A 770 27.20 -31.96 9.82
CA HIS A 770 28.04 -32.78 8.95
C HIS A 770 28.09 -34.24 9.44
N ASP A 771 27.53 -35.17 8.66
CA ASP A 771 27.69 -36.61 8.88
C ASP A 771 28.19 -37.29 7.60
N PRO A 772 29.51 -37.49 7.46
CA PRO A 772 30.12 -38.03 6.24
C PRO A 772 29.64 -39.44 5.87
N GLU A 773 29.18 -40.24 6.83
CA GLU A 773 28.77 -41.62 6.60
C GLU A 773 27.30 -41.71 6.16
N LEU A 774 26.45 -40.83 6.69
CA LEU A 774 25.05 -40.67 6.28
C LEU A 774 24.92 -39.95 4.93
N GLU A 775 25.74 -38.94 4.67
CA GLU A 775 25.83 -38.26 3.37
C GLU A 775 26.19 -39.25 2.25
N LEU A 776 27.17 -40.13 2.50
CA LEU A 776 27.57 -41.17 1.55
C LEU A 776 26.43 -42.17 1.28
N ARG A 777 25.68 -42.58 2.30
CA ARG A 777 24.53 -43.50 2.13
C ARG A 777 23.36 -42.84 1.39
N ALA A 778 23.05 -41.57 1.68
CA ALA A 778 22.03 -40.81 0.97
C ALA A 778 22.42 -40.60 -0.51
N HIS A 779 23.70 -40.34 -0.78
CA HIS A 779 24.21 -40.21 -2.14
C HIS A 779 24.15 -41.53 -2.93
N LEU A 780 24.46 -42.66 -2.28
CA LEU A 780 24.36 -43.99 -2.87
C LEU A 780 22.91 -44.45 -3.12
N ALA A 781 21.93 -43.97 -2.34
CA ALA A 781 20.51 -44.26 -2.54
C ALA A 781 19.86 -43.43 -3.66
N ARG A 782 20.54 -42.39 -4.15
CA ARG A 782 20.12 -41.54 -5.29
C ARG A 782 20.63 -42.05 -6.66
N GLN A 783 21.51 -43.06 -6.67
CA GLN A 783 21.92 -43.80 -7.88
C GLN A 783 20.99 -44.99 -8.11
#